data_AF-A0A9P5C397-F1
#
_entry.id   AF-A0A9P5C397-F1
#
_cell.length_a   1.000
_cell.length_b   1.000
_cell.length_c   1.000
_cell.angle_alpha   90.00
_cell.angle_beta   90.00
_cell.angle_gamma   90.00
#
_symmetry.space_group_name_H-M   'P 1'
#
loop_
_entity.id
_entity.type
_entity.pdbx_description
1 polymer ?
#
loop_
_entity_poly.entity_id
_entity_poly.type
_entity_poly.pdbx_seq_one_letter_code
_entity_poly.pdbx_strand_id
1 'polypeptide(L)'
;MSAKPVVEPARILRHAGRVFLGPYASAFTLKNEGNGSPQAEVVLDYQQCEGGLPIFVIDSVTGSDCVDLAIVYSEGIEGIDHAAGDGPFFLFSNAMDSYRSTALNRSQRYQKIVLTSSASSITFTMIGFEQIRPSYSPESTFTCSNPLLNQIWQDGSKTVDMCTVAKGETSSAWEVTEEGTIVRGQHWAPCRQGTRWADKRVRFQVRIKNGGASWAVHMVANGLIFCLDSAEKVLYACEGLSTESTVFPVAEKGRWPIEDLQLNTWLDVETMTCDDTVTVLIQGRHLALVENLDIRPILGGSAHNTGSVAFGGPCQWVGVYRHLSVQDLADHALYENTLRLVDKERTLADFQVGTNALACTIDGAKRDRACFGGDLYVMGQSIAHSSMAFEAIAGSIELLTSHQTKEGYLGNLCPIQAPVHDGVGEPPTYAFYSLSYALLLVAAIRDYWLHTGDEETRLRCYSALEKLMAYAERHINQGVVIVPPSLSMHWFPLGGPVFGASSALNNGYYEALQAMVILAKDPVVKQKFQRQAHRLKTSIIRHFYDPSTSIYQLDRSLPSSGICQDVKAHAITLDLLPRHADDIEHLTDPNSALPRAFRGLGHWDVAKVSSPYATGYAVEALFSRDRGTEAVKLIERVWGPMADITGPNYSGGHWEAMKPDGTPHSHDTSLMHGWSTWPVSLMPRYLAGLQPIEPGWRSFSVAPVLAGLKEVKCTLRTVAGIVGIELDIDEIHGHGVLKILAPCGVRAQLQSPQGWVIHGSQILEGTGLWQTLGLSEVTNNQDQALEETTLYEADPSELSARSHEQHESSMHSKIRSLLSRLAVIRA
;
A
#
# COMPACT_ATOMS: atom_id res chain seq x y z
N MET A 1 21.82 -28.56 -8.77
CA MET A 1 21.25 -27.22 -8.50
C MET A 1 22.32 -26.22 -8.89
N SER A 2 22.03 -25.31 -9.83
CA SER A 2 22.95 -24.19 -10.09
C SER A 2 23.08 -23.36 -8.81
N ALA A 3 24.28 -22.95 -8.42
CA ALA A 3 24.45 -22.01 -7.33
C ALA A 3 23.63 -20.75 -7.65
N LYS A 4 22.81 -20.27 -6.70
CA LYS A 4 22.07 -19.03 -6.90
C LYS A 4 23.05 -17.85 -6.89
N PRO A 5 22.78 -16.77 -7.64
CA PRO A 5 23.65 -15.61 -7.63
C PRO A 5 23.71 -14.99 -6.23
N VAL A 6 24.90 -14.56 -5.83
CA VAL A 6 25.14 -13.84 -4.56
C VAL A 6 25.31 -12.36 -4.88
N VAL A 7 24.62 -11.51 -4.13
CA VAL A 7 24.81 -10.05 -4.17
C VAL A 7 25.78 -9.67 -3.07
N GLU A 8 26.93 -9.14 -3.43
CA GLU A 8 27.95 -8.64 -2.51
C GLU A 8 27.85 -7.11 -2.36
N PRO A 9 28.23 -6.53 -1.21
CA PRO A 9 28.28 -5.09 -1.03
C PRO A 9 29.24 -4.44 -2.02
N ALA A 10 28.83 -3.32 -2.61
CA ALA A 10 29.66 -2.60 -3.58
C ALA A 10 30.82 -1.87 -2.90
N ARG A 11 30.63 -1.43 -1.65
CA ARG A 11 31.65 -0.71 -0.87
C ARG A 11 31.40 -0.82 0.63
N ILE A 12 32.46 -0.58 1.41
CA ILE A 12 32.36 -0.23 2.82
C ILE A 12 32.10 1.28 2.90
N LEU A 13 30.94 1.66 3.44
CA LEU A 13 30.55 3.06 3.60
C LEU A 13 31.36 3.74 4.70
N ARG A 14 31.47 3.08 5.86
CA ARG A 14 32.24 3.53 7.02
C ARG A 14 32.55 2.35 7.93
N HIS A 15 33.55 2.50 8.80
CA HIS A 15 33.90 1.54 9.82
C HIS A 15 34.44 2.24 11.08
N ALA A 16 34.33 1.60 12.24
CA ALA A 16 34.87 2.10 13.50
C ALA A 16 35.47 0.96 14.34
N GLY A 17 36.31 1.30 15.32
CA GLY A 17 37.08 0.32 16.08
C GLY A 17 38.20 -0.32 15.25
N ARG A 18 38.65 -1.52 15.63
CA ARG A 18 39.73 -2.23 14.93
C ARG A 18 39.16 -3.13 13.84
N VAL A 19 39.21 -2.61 12.62
CA VAL A 19 38.77 -3.30 11.41
C VAL A 19 39.96 -3.43 10.47
N PHE A 20 40.22 -4.64 9.97
CA PHE A 20 41.24 -4.90 8.95
C PHE A 20 40.53 -5.22 7.63
N LEU A 21 40.71 -4.37 6.62
CA LEU A 21 40.02 -4.48 5.35
C LEU A 21 40.69 -5.53 4.45
N GLY A 22 39.88 -6.35 3.81
CA GLY A 22 40.31 -7.29 2.78
C GLY A 22 40.31 -6.66 1.38
N PRO A 23 40.51 -7.48 0.33
CA PRO A 23 40.58 -7.01 -1.06
C PRO A 23 39.22 -6.56 -1.63
N TYR A 24 38.11 -6.99 -1.01
CA TYR A 24 36.74 -6.68 -1.40
C TYR A 24 35.97 -6.09 -0.22
N ALA A 25 34.91 -5.33 -0.48
CA ALA A 25 34.07 -4.76 0.58
C ALA A 25 33.39 -5.82 1.45
N SER A 26 33.19 -7.03 0.90
CA SER A 26 32.62 -8.20 1.56
C SER A 26 33.61 -8.97 2.44
N ALA A 27 34.91 -8.62 2.42
CA ALA A 27 35.97 -9.31 3.15
C ALA A 27 36.67 -8.39 4.15
N PHE A 28 36.62 -8.72 5.44
CA PHE A 28 37.27 -7.94 6.50
C PHE A 28 37.38 -8.74 7.81
N THR A 29 38.26 -8.30 8.71
CA THR A 29 38.36 -8.81 10.09
C THR A 29 37.91 -7.74 11.08
N LEU A 30 36.98 -8.10 11.97
CA LEU A 30 36.61 -7.31 13.15
C LEU A 30 37.37 -7.82 14.37
N LYS A 31 37.91 -6.93 15.21
CA LYS A 31 38.63 -7.29 16.44
C LYS A 31 38.32 -6.39 17.63
N ASN A 32 38.00 -6.99 18.77
CA ASN A 32 37.86 -6.33 20.07
C ASN A 32 38.98 -6.78 21.02
N GLU A 33 39.61 -5.86 21.78
CA GLU A 33 40.75 -6.20 22.66
C GLU A 33 40.40 -6.40 24.14
N GLY A 34 39.16 -6.09 24.56
CA GLY A 34 38.70 -6.26 25.95
C GLY A 34 37.63 -5.25 26.35
N ASN A 35 37.15 -5.32 27.60
CA ASN A 35 36.12 -4.42 28.12
C ASN A 35 36.60 -2.95 28.10
N GLY A 36 35.80 -2.06 27.49
CA GLY A 36 36.07 -0.62 27.41
C GLY A 36 36.77 -0.14 26.13
N SER A 37 37.19 -1.05 25.24
CA SER A 37 37.62 -0.67 23.89
C SER A 37 36.41 -0.39 22.98
N PRO A 38 36.49 0.55 22.01
CA PRO A 38 35.43 0.72 21.02
C PRO A 38 35.17 -0.59 20.28
N GLN A 39 33.89 -0.97 20.14
CA GLN A 39 33.49 -2.14 19.37
C GLN A 39 33.88 -1.96 17.90
N ALA A 40 34.44 -3.01 17.30
CA ALA A 40 34.70 -3.04 15.87
C ALA A 40 33.37 -3.16 15.10
N GLU A 41 33.14 -2.22 14.19
CA GLU A 41 31.95 -2.21 13.33
C GLU A 41 32.25 -1.78 11.90
N VAL A 42 31.46 -2.31 10.97
CA VAL A 42 31.49 -1.98 9.53
C VAL A 42 30.07 -1.72 9.06
N VAL A 43 29.89 -0.68 8.24
CA VAL A 43 28.67 -0.39 7.49
C VAL A 43 28.94 -0.62 6.00
N LEU A 44 28.19 -1.54 5.41
CA LEU A 44 28.24 -1.94 4.01
C LEU A 44 27.14 -1.22 3.22
N ASP A 45 27.46 -0.85 1.98
CA ASP A 45 26.53 -0.20 1.04
C ASP A 45 26.44 -1.01 -0.26
N TYR A 46 25.24 -1.50 -0.54
CA TYR A 46 24.89 -2.26 -1.74
C TYR A 46 24.45 -1.34 -2.91
N GLN A 47 24.56 -0.02 -2.73
CA GLN A 47 24.18 1.07 -3.66
C GLN A 47 22.68 1.22 -3.92
N GLN A 48 21.90 0.15 -3.77
CA GLN A 48 20.45 0.15 -3.93
C GLN A 48 19.84 -0.91 -3.00
N CYS A 49 18.52 -0.92 -2.89
CA CYS A 49 17.82 -1.96 -2.15
C CYS A 49 17.90 -3.29 -2.91
N GLU A 50 18.24 -4.33 -2.16
CA GLU A 50 18.39 -5.71 -2.60
C GLU A 50 17.59 -6.61 -1.66
N GLY A 51 17.03 -7.69 -2.20
CA GLY A 51 16.30 -8.69 -1.42
C GLY A 51 16.98 -10.06 -1.50
N GLY A 52 17.15 -10.73 -0.37
CA GLY A 52 17.78 -12.05 -0.37
C GLY A 52 18.16 -12.58 1.01
N LEU A 53 18.43 -13.87 1.10
CA LEU A 53 18.84 -14.49 2.36
C LEU A 53 20.28 -14.10 2.70
N PRO A 54 20.58 -13.56 3.88
CA PRO A 54 21.94 -13.15 4.21
C PRO A 54 22.90 -14.35 4.27
N ILE A 55 24.09 -14.20 3.69
CA ILE A 55 25.18 -15.17 3.71
C ILE A 55 26.38 -14.54 4.41
N PHE A 56 27.01 -15.32 5.30
CA PHE A 56 28.29 -15.00 5.94
C PHE A 56 29.24 -16.18 5.75
N VAL A 57 30.38 -15.95 5.08
CA VAL A 57 31.46 -16.93 4.95
C VAL A 57 32.59 -16.51 5.87
N ILE A 58 32.82 -17.32 6.90
CA ILE A 58 33.77 -17.05 7.98
C ILE A 58 35.02 -17.87 7.75
N ASP A 59 36.18 -17.22 7.71
CA ASP A 59 37.50 -17.87 7.64
C ASP A 59 37.96 -18.34 9.02
N SER A 60 37.92 -17.42 9.99
CA SER A 60 38.48 -17.66 11.32
C SER A 60 37.73 -16.89 12.39
N VAL A 61 37.63 -17.49 13.57
CA VAL A 61 37.06 -16.89 14.79
C VAL A 61 38.03 -17.15 15.93
N THR A 62 38.24 -16.12 16.77
CA THR A 62 39.01 -16.19 18.01
C THR A 62 38.24 -15.50 19.13
N GLY A 63 38.18 -16.09 20.31
CA GLY A 63 37.41 -15.56 21.44
C GLY A 63 37.08 -16.64 22.46
N SER A 64 36.17 -16.33 23.38
CA SER A 64 35.51 -17.31 24.25
C SER A 64 34.71 -18.35 23.47
N ASP A 65 34.07 -19.30 24.16
CA ASP A 65 33.26 -20.38 23.55
C ASP A 65 32.17 -19.87 22.60
N CYS A 66 31.71 -18.63 22.75
CA CYS A 66 30.80 -17.95 21.84
C CYS A 66 31.33 -16.56 21.44
N VAL A 67 31.09 -16.18 20.19
CA VAL A 67 31.35 -14.84 19.63
C VAL A 67 30.05 -14.32 19.02
N ASP A 68 29.59 -13.20 19.55
CA ASP A 68 28.32 -12.57 19.22
C ASP A 68 28.52 -11.40 18.24
N LEU A 69 27.56 -11.28 17.33
CA LEU A 69 27.45 -10.19 16.36
C LEU A 69 26.08 -9.54 16.50
N ALA A 70 26.04 -8.21 16.47
CA ALA A 70 24.84 -7.48 16.14
C ALA A 70 24.86 -7.13 14.65
N ILE A 71 23.78 -7.46 13.94
CA ILE A 71 23.63 -7.14 12.53
C ILE A 71 22.40 -6.27 12.41
N VAL A 72 22.51 -5.14 11.71
CA VAL A 72 21.42 -4.19 11.51
C VAL A 72 21.28 -3.96 10.02
N TYR A 73 20.04 -3.93 9.54
CA TYR A 73 19.74 -3.66 8.14
C TYR A 73 18.85 -2.45 7.97
N SER A 74 19.09 -1.72 6.88
CA SER A 74 18.32 -0.53 6.55
C SER A 74 18.11 -0.37 5.04
N GLU A 75 16.95 0.14 4.62
CA GLU A 75 16.78 0.68 3.26
C GLU A 75 17.38 2.09 3.14
N GLY A 76 17.19 2.94 4.16
CA GLY A 76 17.66 4.33 4.18
C GLY A 76 18.88 4.56 5.07
N ILE A 77 19.56 5.70 4.94
CA ILE A 77 20.75 5.98 5.75
C ILE A 77 20.41 6.26 7.22
N GLU A 78 19.25 6.84 7.51
CA GLU A 78 18.85 7.16 8.88
C GLU A 78 18.65 5.88 9.71
N GLY A 79 18.01 4.86 9.11
CA GLY A 79 17.74 3.59 9.78
C GLY A 79 18.99 2.80 10.13
N ILE A 80 20.08 2.90 9.36
CA ILE A 80 21.31 2.15 9.67
C ILE A 80 22.07 2.69 10.89
N ASP A 81 21.84 3.95 11.24
CA ASP A 81 22.38 4.59 12.44
C ASP A 81 21.48 4.39 13.67
N HIS A 82 20.25 3.93 13.47
CA HIS A 82 19.34 3.61 14.55
C HIS A 82 19.66 2.23 15.14
N ALA A 83 19.59 2.09 16.47
CA ALA A 83 19.93 0.83 17.15
C ALA A 83 19.04 -0.35 16.73
N ALA A 84 17.80 -0.07 16.32
CA ALA A 84 16.82 -1.07 15.87
C ALA A 84 16.76 -1.24 14.33
N GLY A 85 17.62 -0.56 13.57
CA GLY A 85 17.54 -0.54 12.11
C GLY A 85 16.31 0.21 11.61
N ASP A 86 15.72 -0.27 10.51
CA ASP A 86 14.41 0.21 10.05
C ASP A 86 13.23 -0.18 10.97
N GLY A 87 13.43 -1.12 11.90
CA GLY A 87 12.35 -1.69 12.73
C GLY A 87 12.32 -1.14 14.16
N PRO A 88 11.47 -1.70 15.04
CA PRO A 88 10.66 -2.89 14.82
C PRO A 88 9.30 -2.63 14.13
N PHE A 89 8.72 -3.69 13.56
CA PHE A 89 7.43 -3.66 12.87
C PHE A 89 6.41 -4.61 13.50
N PHE A 90 5.20 -4.10 13.78
CA PHE A 90 4.21 -4.82 14.59
C PHE A 90 2.78 -4.80 14.03
N LEU A 91 2.56 -4.48 12.74
CA LEU A 91 1.22 -4.55 12.17
C LEU A 91 0.77 -6.01 11.94
N PHE A 92 1.67 -6.84 11.41
CA PHE A 92 1.45 -8.27 11.24
C PHE A 92 2.68 -9.06 11.71
N SER A 93 2.46 -10.32 12.08
CA SER A 93 3.49 -11.29 12.49
C SER A 93 4.04 -12.11 11.31
N ASN A 94 3.77 -11.69 10.08
CA ASN A 94 3.82 -12.56 8.91
C ASN A 94 4.68 -11.91 7.82
N ALA A 95 5.38 -12.72 7.01
CA ALA A 95 6.09 -12.36 5.75
C ALA A 95 7.21 -11.32 5.86
N MET A 96 7.27 -10.58 6.96
CA MET A 96 8.23 -9.57 7.31
C MET A 96 8.92 -9.94 8.63
N ASP A 97 10.13 -9.46 8.81
CA ASP A 97 10.86 -9.62 10.06
C ASP A 97 10.53 -8.46 10.98
N SER A 98 9.84 -8.75 12.10
CA SER A 98 9.48 -7.71 13.08
C SER A 98 10.70 -6.99 13.65
N TYR A 99 11.83 -7.69 13.79
CA TYR A 99 13.08 -7.13 14.29
C TYR A 99 14.17 -7.21 13.22
N ARG A 100 14.56 -6.04 12.72
CA ARG A 100 15.57 -5.86 11.65
C ARG A 100 17.02 -6.09 12.12
N SER A 101 17.18 -6.66 13.31
CA SER A 101 18.44 -7.12 13.88
C SER A 101 18.61 -8.65 13.85
N THR A 102 17.79 -9.37 13.07
CA THR A 102 17.76 -10.84 13.01
C THR A 102 17.89 -11.39 11.57
N ALA A 103 18.00 -12.72 11.43
CA ALA A 103 18.69 -13.42 10.34
C ALA A 103 17.98 -13.54 8.97
N LEU A 104 16.80 -12.96 8.77
CA LEU A 104 16.10 -12.97 7.48
C LEU A 104 15.90 -11.52 7.04
N ASN A 105 16.13 -11.24 5.75
CA ASN A 105 15.87 -9.92 5.23
C ASN A 105 15.44 -9.97 3.76
N ARG A 106 14.43 -9.18 3.39
CA ARG A 106 13.78 -9.23 2.07
C ARG A 106 13.85 -7.91 1.30
N SER A 107 14.36 -6.83 1.90
CA SER A 107 14.67 -5.55 1.25
C SER A 107 15.62 -4.72 2.12
N GLN A 108 16.82 -4.42 1.62
CA GLN A 108 17.83 -3.62 2.31
C GLN A 108 18.87 -3.04 1.34
N ARG A 109 19.39 -1.84 1.64
CA ARG A 109 20.55 -1.25 0.96
C ARG A 109 21.79 -1.25 1.84
N TYR A 110 21.60 -1.01 3.13
CA TYR A 110 22.67 -0.88 4.10
C TYR A 110 22.67 -2.06 5.08
N GLN A 111 23.87 -2.50 5.45
CA GLN A 111 24.08 -3.55 6.45
C GLN A 111 25.20 -3.13 7.39
N LYS A 112 24.91 -3.07 8.69
CA LYS A 112 25.85 -2.75 9.74
C LYS A 112 26.13 -4.02 10.54
N ILE A 113 27.41 -4.30 10.76
CA ILE A 113 27.87 -5.46 11.51
C ILE A 113 28.75 -4.96 12.64
N VAL A 114 28.41 -5.36 13.87
CA VAL A 114 29.11 -4.97 15.09
C VAL A 114 29.55 -6.23 15.81
N LEU A 115 30.84 -6.34 16.09
CA LEU A 115 31.37 -7.38 16.98
C LEU A 115 31.09 -6.98 18.43
N THR A 116 30.20 -7.71 19.10
CA THR A 116 29.75 -7.33 20.46
C THR A 116 30.57 -8.01 21.56
N SER A 117 31.11 -9.20 21.31
CA SER A 117 31.94 -9.92 22.29
C SER A 117 33.28 -9.23 22.55
N SER A 118 33.66 -9.09 23.82
CA SER A 118 34.96 -8.56 24.22
C SER A 118 36.10 -9.54 23.91
N ALA A 119 37.33 -9.03 23.72
CA ALA A 119 38.54 -9.86 23.54
C ALA A 119 38.39 -10.97 22.47
N SER A 120 37.76 -10.63 21.33
CA SER A 120 37.41 -11.56 20.27
C SER A 120 37.80 -10.99 18.90
N SER A 121 37.90 -11.86 17.89
CA SER A 121 38.10 -11.49 16.49
C SER A 121 37.34 -12.45 15.58
N ILE A 122 36.79 -11.92 14.49
CA ILE A 122 36.15 -12.69 13.43
C ILE A 122 36.62 -12.18 12.07
N THR A 123 36.93 -13.10 11.16
CA THR A 123 37.35 -12.80 9.78
C THR A 123 36.31 -13.32 8.81
N PHE A 124 35.77 -12.43 7.98
CA PHE A 124 34.87 -12.76 6.89
C PHE A 124 35.63 -12.77 5.57
N THR A 125 35.40 -13.81 4.75
CA THR A 125 35.86 -13.85 3.35
C THR A 125 34.79 -13.36 2.39
N MET A 126 33.53 -13.44 2.79
CA MET A 126 32.39 -12.96 2.03
C MET A 126 31.23 -12.64 2.97
N ILE A 127 30.55 -11.53 2.71
CA ILE A 127 29.24 -11.19 3.24
C ILE A 127 28.39 -10.73 2.06
N GLY A 128 27.13 -11.15 2.01
CA GLY A 128 26.21 -10.78 0.94
C GLY A 128 24.81 -11.36 1.14
N PHE A 129 24.05 -11.42 0.05
CA PHE A 129 22.72 -12.02 0.01
C PHE A 129 22.60 -13.07 -1.08
N GLU A 130 22.04 -14.23 -0.77
CA GLU A 130 21.57 -15.19 -1.77
C GLU A 130 20.28 -14.66 -2.38
N GLN A 131 20.28 -14.45 -3.70
CA GLN A 131 19.06 -14.04 -4.39
C GLN A 131 17.96 -15.10 -4.23
N ILE A 132 16.80 -14.69 -3.74
CA ILE A 132 15.60 -15.55 -3.66
C ILE A 132 14.92 -15.64 -5.04
N ARG A 133 15.13 -14.63 -5.89
CA ARG A 133 14.57 -14.52 -7.25
C ARG A 133 15.65 -14.25 -8.28
N PRO A 134 15.43 -14.64 -9.55
CA PRO A 134 16.23 -14.13 -10.66
C PRO A 134 16.21 -12.60 -10.70
N SER A 135 17.28 -12.00 -11.25
CA SER A 135 17.31 -10.56 -11.51
C SER A 135 16.13 -10.13 -12.38
N TYR A 136 15.46 -9.07 -11.97
CA TYR A 136 14.34 -8.48 -12.69
C TYR A 136 14.73 -8.04 -14.11
N SER A 137 13.88 -8.36 -15.08
CA SER A 137 13.91 -7.78 -16.42
C SER A 137 12.48 -7.44 -16.81
N PRO A 138 12.17 -6.15 -17.09
CA PRO A 138 10.81 -5.76 -17.42
C PRO A 138 10.40 -6.33 -18.79
N GLU A 139 9.17 -6.84 -18.88
CA GLU A 139 8.60 -7.35 -20.14
C GLU A 139 8.17 -6.21 -21.09
N SER A 140 8.02 -5.00 -20.56
CA SER A 140 7.67 -3.77 -21.27
C SER A 140 8.76 -2.71 -21.08
N THR A 141 8.80 -1.72 -21.96
CA THR A 141 9.79 -0.63 -21.91
C THR A 141 9.14 0.73 -22.10
N PHE A 142 9.73 1.74 -21.46
CA PHE A 142 9.42 3.15 -21.66
C PHE A 142 10.70 3.96 -21.65
N THR A 143 10.87 4.85 -22.62
CA THR A 143 11.96 5.82 -22.68
C THR A 143 11.46 7.11 -23.34
N CYS A 144 12.07 8.24 -23.00
CA CYS A 144 11.80 9.53 -23.60
C CYS A 144 13.07 10.39 -23.65
N SER A 145 12.95 11.59 -24.24
CA SER A 145 14.05 12.55 -24.34
C SER A 145 14.53 13.13 -22.99
N ASN A 146 13.83 12.85 -21.89
CA ASN A 146 14.22 13.29 -20.54
C ASN A 146 14.86 12.12 -19.75
N PRO A 147 16.17 12.17 -19.46
CA PRO A 147 16.86 11.08 -18.77
C PRO A 147 16.36 10.86 -17.34
N LEU A 148 15.87 11.90 -16.65
CA LEU A 148 15.33 11.77 -15.30
C LEU A 148 14.05 10.94 -15.30
N LEU A 149 13.13 11.18 -16.24
CA LEU A 149 11.90 10.38 -16.36
C LEU A 149 12.22 8.91 -16.68
N ASN A 150 13.27 8.65 -17.48
CA ASN A 150 13.71 7.30 -17.76
C ASN A 150 14.21 6.58 -16.49
N GLN A 151 15.00 7.26 -15.66
CA GLN A 151 15.43 6.72 -14.37
C GLN A 151 14.24 6.47 -13.43
N ILE A 152 13.31 7.44 -13.32
CA ILE A 152 12.09 7.30 -12.50
C ILE A 152 11.27 6.09 -12.92
N TRP A 153 11.13 5.84 -14.24
CA TRP A 153 10.43 4.66 -14.73
C TRP A 153 11.15 3.37 -14.35
N GLN A 154 12.48 3.31 -14.50
CA GLN A 154 13.30 2.15 -14.15
C GLN A 154 13.21 1.81 -12.66
N ASP A 155 13.34 2.81 -11.78
CA ASP A 155 13.21 2.66 -10.32
C ASP A 155 11.82 2.15 -9.94
N GLY A 156 10.77 2.69 -10.58
CA GLY A 156 9.40 2.24 -10.36
C GLY A 156 9.18 0.80 -10.82
N SER A 157 9.76 0.42 -11.96
CA SER A 157 9.71 -0.93 -12.52
C SER A 157 10.36 -1.95 -11.59
N LYS A 158 11.52 -1.63 -11.01
CA LYS A 158 12.16 -2.43 -9.96
C LYS A 158 11.31 -2.51 -8.69
N THR A 159 10.65 -1.41 -8.31
CA THR A 159 9.73 -1.40 -7.15
C THR A 159 8.56 -2.37 -7.34
N VAL A 160 7.98 -2.43 -8.55
CA VAL A 160 6.92 -3.39 -8.89
C VAL A 160 7.39 -4.83 -8.70
N ASP A 161 8.60 -5.17 -9.15
CA ASP A 161 9.15 -6.51 -8.98
C ASP A 161 9.34 -6.87 -7.50
N MET A 162 9.98 -5.99 -6.74
CA MET A 162 10.25 -6.21 -5.31
C MET A 162 8.97 -6.29 -4.46
N CYS A 163 7.87 -5.71 -4.94
CA CYS A 163 6.58 -5.74 -4.26
C CYS A 163 5.59 -6.75 -4.88
N THR A 164 6.06 -7.61 -5.77
CA THR A 164 5.35 -8.82 -6.21
C THR A 164 5.89 -10.00 -5.41
N VAL A 165 5.08 -11.00 -5.05
CA VAL A 165 5.47 -12.23 -4.33
C VAL A 165 4.98 -13.47 -5.10
N ALA A 166 5.86 -14.42 -5.41
CA ALA A 166 5.51 -15.65 -6.10
C ALA A 166 4.92 -16.67 -5.10
N LYS A 167 4.07 -17.58 -5.57
CA LYS A 167 3.50 -18.64 -4.73
C LYS A 167 4.60 -19.46 -4.06
N GLY A 168 4.52 -19.65 -2.74
CA GLY A 168 5.49 -20.44 -1.99
C GLY A 168 6.82 -19.75 -1.69
N GLU A 169 6.94 -18.44 -1.94
CA GLU A 169 8.20 -17.70 -1.79
C GLU A 169 8.49 -17.29 -0.34
N THR A 170 7.46 -17.07 0.48
CA THR A 170 7.68 -16.74 1.90
C THR A 170 8.05 -17.99 2.68
N SER A 171 8.98 -17.84 3.62
CA SER A 171 9.38 -18.90 4.54
C SER A 171 8.48 -18.88 5.77
N SER A 172 8.32 -20.03 6.43
CA SER A 172 7.61 -20.08 7.71
C SER A 172 8.35 -19.26 8.77
N ALA A 173 7.61 -18.46 9.53
CA ALA A 173 8.14 -17.71 10.66
C ALA A 173 8.31 -18.58 11.92
N TRP A 174 7.58 -19.71 11.99
CA TRP A 174 7.64 -20.67 13.09
C TRP A 174 8.27 -21.98 12.66
N GLU A 175 8.98 -22.62 13.59
CA GLU A 175 9.56 -23.95 13.40
C GLU A 175 8.77 -24.97 14.24
N VAL A 176 7.96 -25.78 13.57
CA VAL A 176 7.15 -26.83 14.21
C VAL A 176 7.98 -28.11 14.34
N THR A 177 8.11 -28.64 15.56
CA THR A 177 8.91 -29.85 15.87
C THR A 177 8.07 -30.92 16.57
N GLU A 178 8.65 -32.10 16.82
CA GLU A 178 7.99 -33.16 17.61
C GLU A 178 7.71 -32.74 19.06
N GLU A 179 8.60 -31.94 19.67
CA GLU A 179 8.46 -31.53 21.06
C GLU A 179 7.45 -30.38 21.24
N GLY A 180 7.26 -29.56 20.21
CA GLY A 180 6.45 -28.35 20.21
C GLY A 180 6.88 -27.36 19.12
N THR A 181 6.21 -26.23 19.05
CA THR A 181 6.51 -25.17 18.07
C THR A 181 7.44 -24.14 18.68
N ILE A 182 8.58 -23.90 18.04
CA ILE A 182 9.56 -22.89 18.41
C ILE A 182 9.11 -21.55 17.81
N VAL A 183 8.83 -20.60 18.69
CA VAL A 183 8.44 -19.22 18.35
C VAL A 183 9.54 -18.29 18.82
N ARG A 184 10.13 -17.57 17.86
CA ARG A 184 11.15 -16.54 18.11
C ARG A 184 10.48 -15.18 18.30
N GLY A 185 11.22 -14.26 18.90
CA GLY A 185 10.80 -12.87 19.08
C GLY A 185 10.32 -12.25 17.78
N GLN A 186 9.05 -11.88 17.74
CA GLN A 186 8.32 -11.27 16.63
C GLN A 186 6.98 -10.73 17.16
N HIS A 187 6.23 -10.01 16.33
CA HIS A 187 4.85 -9.66 16.65
C HIS A 187 4.01 -10.90 17.01
N TRP A 188 3.04 -10.76 17.92
CA TRP A 188 2.24 -11.88 18.41
C TRP A 188 1.28 -12.37 17.33
N ALA A 189 1.55 -13.52 16.72
CA ALA A 189 0.69 -14.11 15.72
C ALA A 189 -0.58 -14.68 16.37
N PRO A 190 -1.78 -14.12 16.10
CA PRO A 190 -3.01 -14.62 16.68
C PRO A 190 -3.56 -15.81 15.89
N CYS A 191 -4.21 -16.74 16.60
CA CYS A 191 -4.99 -17.78 15.95
C CYS A 191 -6.21 -17.14 15.28
N ARG A 192 -6.27 -17.18 13.94
CA ARG A 192 -7.27 -16.44 13.15
C ARG A 192 -8.66 -17.05 13.19
N GLN A 193 -8.79 -18.31 13.61
CA GLN A 193 -10.07 -18.93 13.93
C GLN A 193 -10.80 -18.23 15.10
N GLY A 194 -10.05 -17.48 15.93
CA GLY A 194 -10.54 -16.94 17.20
C GLY A 194 -10.70 -15.44 17.29
N THR A 195 -10.82 -14.74 16.17
CA THR A 195 -10.94 -13.27 16.15
C THR A 195 -12.19 -12.71 16.86
N ARG A 196 -13.10 -13.58 17.30
CA ARG A 196 -14.37 -13.26 17.99
C ARG A 196 -14.61 -14.10 19.24
N TRP A 197 -13.58 -14.75 19.81
CA TRP A 197 -13.74 -15.44 21.08
C TRP A 197 -13.75 -14.42 22.22
N ALA A 198 -14.94 -14.14 22.78
CA ALA A 198 -15.10 -13.24 23.93
C ALA A 198 -14.51 -13.89 25.19
N ASP A 199 -15.37 -14.43 26.06
CA ASP A 199 -14.95 -15.11 27.26
C ASP A 199 -14.45 -16.52 26.96
N LYS A 200 -13.26 -16.83 27.45
CA LYS A 200 -12.57 -18.06 27.10
C LYS A 200 -11.57 -18.44 28.17
N ARG A 201 -11.30 -19.74 28.22
CA ARG A 201 -10.18 -20.32 28.92
C ARG A 201 -9.17 -20.85 27.91
N VAL A 202 -7.96 -20.34 27.97
CA VAL A 202 -6.83 -20.72 27.11
C VAL A 202 -5.85 -21.52 27.96
N ARG A 203 -5.52 -22.73 27.53
CA ARG A 203 -4.52 -23.60 28.17
C ARG A 203 -3.44 -24.01 27.17
N PHE A 204 -2.18 -23.97 27.58
CA PHE A 204 -1.06 -24.51 26.81
C PHE A 204 0.12 -24.80 27.71
N GLN A 205 1.10 -25.54 27.19
CA GLN A 205 2.39 -25.73 27.82
C GLN A 205 3.46 -24.90 27.10
N VAL A 206 4.36 -24.30 27.88
CA VAL A 206 5.49 -23.55 27.35
C VAL A 206 6.80 -23.89 28.03
N ARG A 207 7.89 -23.85 27.26
CA ARG A 207 9.27 -23.96 27.75
C ARG A 207 10.09 -22.78 27.24
N ILE A 208 10.85 -22.15 28.12
CA ILE A 208 11.73 -21.04 27.76
C ILE A 208 13.06 -21.62 27.25
N LYS A 209 13.43 -21.26 26.02
CA LYS A 209 14.72 -21.60 25.42
C LYS A 209 15.73 -20.46 25.56
N ASN A 210 15.28 -19.21 25.43
CA ASN A 210 16.11 -18.03 25.63
C ASN A 210 15.26 -16.80 26.03
N GLY A 211 15.76 -15.99 26.97
CA GLY A 211 15.16 -14.71 27.37
C GLY A 211 13.85 -14.84 28.17
N GLY A 212 12.82 -15.42 27.56
CA GLY A 212 11.50 -15.58 28.18
C GLY A 212 10.51 -16.27 27.24
N ALA A 213 9.25 -16.27 27.66
CA ALA A 213 8.12 -16.74 26.86
C ALA A 213 6.99 -15.70 26.94
N SER A 214 6.16 -15.61 25.90
CA SER A 214 5.06 -14.66 25.89
C SER A 214 3.86 -15.14 25.08
N TRP A 215 2.69 -14.69 25.47
CA TRP A 215 1.45 -14.94 24.76
C TRP A 215 0.55 -13.73 24.90
N ALA A 216 -0.47 -13.61 24.06
CA ALA A 216 -1.48 -12.59 24.21
C ALA A 216 -2.88 -13.19 24.16
N VAL A 217 -3.83 -12.47 24.74
CA VAL A 217 -5.27 -12.72 24.62
C VAL A 217 -5.95 -11.45 24.12
N HIS A 218 -7.17 -11.58 23.60
CA HIS A 218 -7.87 -10.46 22.95
C HIS A 218 -7.05 -9.90 21.78
N MET A 219 -6.29 -10.73 21.07
CA MET A 219 -5.38 -10.30 20.02
C MET A 219 -6.03 -10.44 18.63
N VAL A 220 -6.09 -9.33 17.89
CA VAL A 220 -6.41 -9.31 16.45
C VAL A 220 -5.26 -8.68 15.67
N ALA A 221 -4.96 -7.42 15.99
CA ALA A 221 -3.72 -6.74 15.64
C ALA A 221 -3.05 -6.24 16.93
N ASN A 222 -3.83 -5.61 17.82
CA ASN A 222 -3.47 -5.36 19.21
C ASN A 222 -4.25 -6.27 20.17
N GLY A 223 -3.78 -6.36 21.41
CA GLY A 223 -4.40 -7.14 22.48
C GLY A 223 -3.72 -6.95 23.84
N LEU A 224 -4.00 -7.84 24.79
CA LEU A 224 -3.33 -7.91 26.08
C LEU A 224 -2.22 -8.97 26.02
N ILE A 225 -0.98 -8.51 26.12
CA ILE A 225 0.24 -9.32 26.04
C ILE A 225 0.73 -9.64 27.45
N PHE A 226 1.12 -10.89 27.66
CA PHE A 226 1.78 -11.37 28.87
C PHE A 226 3.19 -11.86 28.53
N CYS A 227 4.18 -11.38 29.26
CA CYS A 227 5.59 -11.71 29.09
C CYS A 227 6.15 -12.32 30.39
N LEU A 228 6.56 -13.57 30.30
CA LEU A 228 7.25 -14.30 31.35
C LEU A 228 8.76 -14.10 31.19
N ASP A 229 9.31 -13.12 31.90
CA ASP A 229 10.70 -12.71 31.82
C ASP A 229 11.58 -13.56 32.73
N SER A 230 12.51 -14.30 32.14
CA SER A 230 13.38 -15.20 32.90
C SER A 230 14.53 -14.50 33.60
N ALA A 231 14.93 -13.32 33.10
CA ALA A 231 16.02 -12.52 33.63
C ALA A 231 15.53 -11.68 34.82
N GLU A 232 14.45 -10.93 34.63
CA GLU A 232 13.86 -10.08 35.66
C GLU A 232 13.02 -10.86 36.68
N LYS A 233 12.74 -12.15 36.43
CA LYS A 233 11.90 -13.01 37.28
C LYS A 233 10.53 -12.36 37.56
N VAL A 234 9.91 -11.85 36.49
CA VAL A 234 8.54 -11.31 36.55
C VAL A 234 7.67 -11.85 35.42
N LEU A 235 6.38 -11.98 35.69
CA LEU A 235 5.34 -11.93 34.67
C LEU A 235 4.92 -10.46 34.56
N TYR A 236 4.99 -9.85 33.38
CA TYR A 236 4.41 -8.52 33.16
C TYR A 236 3.37 -8.55 32.05
N ALA A 237 2.41 -7.63 32.11
CA ALA A 237 1.34 -7.50 31.13
C ALA A 237 1.30 -6.10 30.52
N CYS A 238 1.08 -6.01 29.22
CA CYS A 238 0.87 -4.74 28.53
C CYS A 238 -0.24 -4.84 27.48
N GLU A 239 -0.94 -3.73 27.26
CA GLU A 239 -1.89 -3.57 26.17
C GLU A 239 -1.20 -2.84 25.01
N GLY A 240 -1.29 -3.40 23.79
CA GLY A 240 -0.73 -2.79 22.60
C GLY A 240 -0.59 -3.75 21.41
N LEU A 241 0.06 -3.28 20.34
CA LEU A 241 0.57 -4.11 19.23
C LEU A 241 1.83 -4.88 19.64
N SER A 242 2.55 -4.37 20.63
CA SER A 242 3.78 -4.96 21.15
C SER A 242 4.05 -4.54 22.59
N THR A 243 5.21 -4.90 23.11
CA THR A 243 5.73 -4.46 24.41
C THR A 243 6.46 -3.11 24.35
N GLU A 244 6.62 -2.53 23.16
CA GLU A 244 7.36 -1.29 22.92
C GLU A 244 6.47 -0.27 22.20
N SER A 245 6.49 0.99 22.64
CA SER A 245 5.69 2.03 21.96
C SER A 245 6.23 2.29 20.56
N THR A 246 5.33 2.30 19.58
CA THR A 246 5.61 2.72 18.20
C THR A 246 4.75 3.95 17.88
N VAL A 247 4.18 4.03 16.67
CA VAL A 247 3.07 4.96 16.38
C VAL A 247 1.89 4.74 17.34
N PHE A 248 1.72 3.52 17.84
CA PHE A 248 0.72 3.19 18.85
C PHE A 248 1.36 3.08 20.24
N PRO A 249 0.78 3.72 21.27
CA PRO A 249 1.29 3.64 22.63
C PRO A 249 1.07 2.26 23.24
N VAL A 250 1.92 1.90 24.19
CA VAL A 250 1.79 0.69 25.01
C VAL A 250 1.40 1.07 26.44
N ALA A 251 0.42 0.38 27.01
CA ALA A 251 0.00 0.59 28.40
C ALA A 251 0.36 -0.63 29.25
N GLU A 252 1.31 -0.49 30.19
CA GLU A 252 1.58 -1.55 31.18
C GLU A 252 0.36 -1.72 32.09
N LYS A 253 -0.05 -2.97 32.30
CA LYS A 253 -1.24 -3.36 33.08
C LYS A 253 -0.90 -4.05 34.40
N GLY A 254 0.34 -4.49 34.56
CA GLY A 254 0.82 -5.06 35.82
C GLY A 254 2.11 -5.83 35.68
N ARG A 255 2.73 -6.11 36.83
CA ARG A 255 3.97 -6.86 36.97
C ARG A 255 3.94 -7.66 38.27
N TRP A 256 4.15 -8.98 38.16
CA TRP A 256 4.01 -9.94 39.25
C TRP A 256 5.31 -10.77 39.39
N PRO A 257 5.92 -10.84 40.59
CA PRO A 257 7.11 -11.67 40.81
C PRO A 257 6.86 -13.16 40.59
N ILE A 258 7.86 -13.86 40.07
CA ILE A 258 7.80 -15.31 39.78
C ILE A 258 9.01 -16.08 40.33
N GLU A 259 9.66 -15.57 41.37
CA GLU A 259 10.93 -16.11 41.89
C GLU A 259 10.87 -17.61 42.25
N ASP A 260 9.70 -18.09 42.67
CA ASP A 260 9.49 -19.49 43.05
C ASP A 260 9.29 -20.46 41.85
N LEU A 261 9.20 -19.95 40.61
CA LEU A 261 8.90 -20.77 39.44
C LEU A 261 10.18 -21.36 38.81
N GLN A 262 10.14 -22.67 38.52
CA GLN A 262 11.22 -23.38 37.82
C GLN A 262 11.11 -23.20 36.30
N LEU A 263 11.69 -22.11 35.79
CA LEU A 263 11.59 -21.69 34.39
C LEU A 263 12.33 -22.56 33.36
N ASN A 264 13.12 -23.53 33.81
CA ASN A 264 13.86 -24.48 32.94
C ASN A 264 13.05 -25.75 32.61
N THR A 265 11.79 -25.84 33.06
CA THR A 265 10.88 -26.97 32.83
C THR A 265 9.75 -26.58 31.88
N TRP A 266 8.87 -27.54 31.56
CA TRP A 266 7.59 -27.23 30.92
C TRP A 266 6.65 -26.61 31.95
N LEU A 267 6.08 -25.46 31.62
CA LEU A 267 5.14 -24.72 32.45
C LEU A 267 3.74 -24.86 31.84
N ASP A 268 2.79 -25.34 32.65
CA ASP A 268 1.37 -25.29 32.31
C ASP A 268 0.86 -23.86 32.54
N VAL A 269 0.33 -23.23 31.50
CA VAL A 269 -0.24 -21.88 31.53
C VAL A 269 -1.73 -21.98 31.28
N GLU A 270 -2.50 -21.31 32.12
CA GLU A 270 -3.93 -21.09 31.92
C GLU A 270 -4.23 -19.60 31.99
N THR A 271 -4.88 -19.06 30.97
CA THR A 271 -5.40 -17.69 30.95
C THR A 271 -6.91 -17.73 30.79
N MET A 272 -7.63 -17.13 31.73
CA MET A 272 -9.09 -17.03 31.70
C MET A 272 -9.49 -15.58 31.47
N THR A 273 -10.32 -15.35 30.47
CA THR A 273 -10.90 -14.03 30.17
C THR A 273 -12.39 -14.07 30.48
N CYS A 274 -12.85 -13.17 31.35
CA CYS A 274 -14.25 -13.00 31.71
C CYS A 274 -14.58 -11.51 31.70
N ASP A 275 -15.49 -11.09 30.82
CA ASP A 275 -15.87 -9.69 30.63
C ASP A 275 -14.64 -8.79 30.41
N ASP A 276 -14.39 -7.87 31.35
CA ASP A 276 -13.27 -6.91 31.33
C ASP A 276 -12.08 -7.36 32.20
N THR A 277 -12.07 -8.62 32.61
CA THR A 277 -11.10 -9.18 33.55
C THR A 277 -10.34 -10.35 32.94
N VAL A 278 -9.03 -10.39 33.18
CA VAL A 278 -8.16 -11.50 32.76
C VAL A 278 -7.36 -12.02 33.95
N THR A 279 -7.40 -13.35 34.12
CA THR A 279 -6.67 -14.07 35.16
C THR A 279 -5.65 -15.01 34.54
N VAL A 280 -4.44 -15.07 35.09
CA VAL A 280 -3.39 -16.01 34.67
C VAL A 280 -3.01 -16.94 35.82
N LEU A 281 -3.04 -18.24 35.54
CA LEU A 281 -2.49 -19.28 36.39
C LEU A 281 -1.29 -19.93 35.69
N ILE A 282 -0.22 -20.18 36.44
CA ILE A 282 0.93 -20.97 35.97
C ILE A 282 1.17 -22.09 36.97
N GLN A 283 1.25 -23.34 36.48
CA GLN A 283 1.33 -24.55 37.31
C GLN A 283 0.22 -24.60 38.38
N GLY A 284 -0.98 -24.15 38.02
CA GLY A 284 -2.14 -24.08 38.92
C GLY A 284 -2.09 -22.98 39.99
N ARG A 285 -1.01 -22.18 40.06
CA ARG A 285 -0.91 -21.03 40.96
C ARG A 285 -1.46 -19.78 40.27
N HIS A 286 -2.38 -19.07 40.93
CA HIS A 286 -2.88 -17.77 40.47
C HIS A 286 -1.78 -16.71 40.60
N LEU A 287 -1.34 -16.14 39.47
CA LEU A 287 -0.23 -15.18 39.43
C LEU A 287 -0.65 -13.77 39.08
N ALA A 288 -1.55 -13.60 38.12
CA ALA A 288 -1.97 -12.29 37.65
C ALA A 288 -3.49 -12.14 37.61
N LEU A 289 -3.95 -10.95 37.95
CA LEU A 289 -5.31 -10.47 37.75
C LEU A 289 -5.21 -9.07 37.14
N VAL A 290 -5.86 -8.89 35.98
CA VAL A 290 -5.98 -7.59 35.30
C VAL A 290 -7.46 -7.29 35.19
N GLU A 291 -7.89 -6.13 35.68
CA GLU A 291 -9.30 -5.71 35.74
C GLU A 291 -9.53 -4.42 34.95
N ASN A 292 -10.79 -4.11 34.64
CA ASN A 292 -11.22 -2.89 33.95
C ASN A 292 -10.60 -2.73 32.55
N LEU A 293 -10.52 -3.82 31.78
CA LEU A 293 -10.02 -3.81 30.40
C LEU A 293 -11.06 -3.23 29.42
N ASP A 294 -10.69 -2.15 28.73
CA ASP A 294 -11.40 -1.63 27.54
C ASP A 294 -10.46 -1.63 26.33
N ILE A 295 -10.13 -2.83 25.84
CA ILE A 295 -9.23 -2.98 24.68
C ILE A 295 -10.05 -2.78 23.41
N ARG A 296 -9.72 -1.76 22.62
CA ARG A 296 -10.36 -1.50 21.32
C ARG A 296 -9.51 -2.04 20.18
N PRO A 297 -10.09 -2.77 19.22
CA PRO A 297 -9.32 -3.28 18.11
C PRO A 297 -8.95 -2.16 17.14
N ILE A 298 -7.70 -2.17 16.68
CA ILE A 298 -7.21 -1.23 15.65
C ILE A 298 -7.81 -1.54 14.27
N LEU A 299 -8.13 -2.81 14.00
CA LEU A 299 -8.71 -3.29 12.74
C LEU A 299 -10.06 -3.99 12.96
N GLY A 300 -10.93 -3.98 11.95
CA GLY A 300 -12.17 -4.76 11.96
C GLY A 300 -13.36 -4.14 12.70
N GLY A 301 -13.18 -2.96 13.31
CA GLY A 301 -14.29 -2.08 13.68
C GLY A 301 -15.21 -2.52 14.82
N SER A 302 -14.85 -3.58 15.55
CA SER A 302 -15.64 -4.07 16.69
C SER A 302 -15.52 -3.12 17.90
N ALA A 303 -16.57 -3.02 18.72
CA ALA A 303 -16.59 -2.11 19.87
C ALA A 303 -15.55 -2.49 20.94
N HIS A 304 -15.41 -3.79 21.20
CA HIS A 304 -14.40 -4.36 22.10
C HIS A 304 -13.61 -5.43 21.36
N ASN A 305 -12.35 -5.58 21.73
CA ASN A 305 -11.47 -6.56 21.14
C ASN A 305 -11.72 -7.93 21.78
N THR A 306 -12.60 -8.72 21.17
CA THR A 306 -12.84 -10.13 21.55
C THR A 306 -11.87 -11.07 20.84
N GLY A 307 -10.63 -10.62 20.63
CA GLY A 307 -9.63 -11.32 19.83
C GLY A 307 -9.16 -12.65 20.41
N SER A 308 -8.21 -13.24 19.71
CA SER A 308 -7.77 -14.61 19.93
C SER A 308 -6.66 -14.72 20.97
N VAL A 309 -6.16 -15.95 21.14
CA VAL A 309 -4.83 -16.22 21.69
C VAL A 309 -3.77 -15.99 20.62
N ALA A 310 -2.61 -15.45 21.01
CA ALA A 310 -1.48 -15.24 20.12
C ALA A 310 -0.14 -15.59 20.76
N PHE A 311 0.85 -15.92 19.94
CA PHE A 311 2.22 -16.22 20.38
C PHE A 311 3.24 -15.38 19.61
N GLY A 312 4.24 -14.87 20.31
CA GLY A 312 5.29 -14.01 19.78
C GLY A 312 6.30 -13.72 20.87
N GLY A 313 6.95 -12.55 20.81
CA GLY A 313 7.70 -12.04 21.94
C GLY A 313 8.71 -10.95 21.61
N PRO A 314 9.30 -10.35 22.66
CA PRO A 314 10.41 -9.41 22.53
C PRO A 314 11.59 -9.95 21.72
N CYS A 315 12.41 -9.04 21.20
CA CYS A 315 13.60 -9.40 20.42
C CYS A 315 14.48 -10.40 21.17
N GLN A 316 15.07 -11.36 20.45
CA GLN A 316 15.93 -12.44 20.97
C GLN A 316 15.24 -13.50 21.86
N TRP A 317 13.98 -13.31 22.26
CA TRP A 317 13.28 -14.31 23.06
C TRP A 317 12.94 -15.53 22.22
N VAL A 318 12.98 -16.71 22.83
CA VAL A 318 12.64 -17.98 22.17
C VAL A 318 11.85 -18.85 23.16
N GLY A 319 10.58 -19.06 22.84
CA GLY A 319 9.68 -19.98 23.54
C GLY A 319 9.34 -21.21 22.70
N VAL A 320 9.06 -22.33 23.37
CA VAL A 320 8.55 -23.55 22.73
C VAL A 320 7.18 -23.86 23.29
N TYR A 321 6.15 -23.95 22.44
CA TYR A 321 4.74 -24.06 22.84
C TYR A 321 4.14 -25.40 22.38
N ARG A 322 3.26 -25.99 23.19
CA ARG A 322 2.52 -27.21 22.85
C ARG A 322 1.18 -27.32 23.58
N HIS A 323 0.31 -28.19 23.06
CA HIS A 323 -0.98 -28.55 23.67
C HIS A 323 -1.91 -27.34 23.90
N LEU A 324 -2.12 -26.51 22.88
CA LEU A 324 -3.08 -25.42 22.95
C LEU A 324 -4.52 -25.96 22.95
N SER A 325 -5.28 -25.58 23.97
CA SER A 325 -6.73 -25.78 24.07
C SER A 325 -7.39 -24.46 24.45
N VAL A 326 -8.47 -24.12 23.74
CA VAL A 326 -9.31 -22.95 24.00
C VAL A 326 -10.74 -23.43 24.17
N GLN A 327 -11.35 -23.05 25.30
CA GLN A 327 -12.72 -23.39 25.65
C GLN A 327 -13.50 -22.13 26.00
N ASP A 328 -14.82 -22.16 25.84
CA ASP A 328 -15.69 -21.14 26.44
C ASP A 328 -15.79 -21.35 27.97
N LEU A 329 -16.49 -20.45 28.68
CA LEU A 329 -16.69 -20.59 30.13
C LEU A 329 -17.64 -21.73 30.53
N ALA A 330 -18.31 -22.36 29.57
CA ALA A 330 -19.13 -23.55 29.76
C ALA A 330 -18.37 -24.85 29.40
N ASP A 331 -17.04 -24.77 29.26
CA ASP A 331 -16.11 -25.85 28.92
C ASP A 331 -16.33 -26.48 27.53
N HIS A 332 -17.07 -25.83 26.62
CA HIS A 332 -17.13 -26.26 25.22
C HIS A 332 -15.83 -25.92 24.49
N ALA A 333 -15.30 -26.86 23.71
CA ALA A 333 -14.11 -26.62 22.91
C ALA A 333 -14.37 -25.61 21.78
N LEU A 334 -13.63 -24.50 21.79
CA LEU A 334 -13.60 -23.50 20.72
C LEU A 334 -12.47 -23.78 19.73
N TYR A 335 -11.32 -24.25 20.21
CA TYR A 335 -10.16 -24.57 19.38
C TYR A 335 -9.19 -25.50 20.11
N GLU A 336 -8.60 -26.45 19.39
CA GLU A 336 -7.51 -27.29 19.89
C GLU A 336 -6.43 -27.43 18.84
N ASN A 337 -5.17 -27.37 19.24
CA ASN A 337 -4.02 -27.63 18.38
C ASN A 337 -2.84 -28.11 19.24
N THR A 338 -2.21 -29.21 18.85
CA THR A 338 -1.08 -29.76 19.60
C THR A 338 0.18 -28.90 19.52
N LEU A 339 0.29 -28.03 18.50
CA LEU A 339 1.47 -27.26 18.10
C LEU A 339 2.71 -28.15 17.91
N ARG A 340 2.49 -29.40 17.46
CA ARG A 340 3.52 -30.38 17.13
C ARG A 340 3.40 -30.79 15.67
N LEU A 341 4.34 -31.61 15.18
CA LEU A 341 4.38 -32.02 13.77
C LEU A 341 3.05 -32.61 13.23
N VAL A 342 2.27 -33.30 14.07
CA VAL A 342 0.95 -33.83 13.69
C VAL A 342 -0.02 -32.75 13.20
N ASP A 343 0.08 -31.52 13.73
CA ASP A 343 -0.75 -30.37 13.36
C ASP A 343 0.04 -29.29 12.61
N LYS A 344 1.20 -29.61 12.01
CA LYS A 344 2.12 -28.62 11.41
C LYS A 344 1.42 -27.69 10.41
N GLU A 345 0.76 -28.26 9.40
CA GLU A 345 0.12 -27.46 8.33
C GLU A 345 -0.97 -26.55 8.90
N ARG A 346 -1.79 -27.09 9.81
CA ARG A 346 -2.84 -26.34 10.48
C ARG A 346 -2.27 -25.24 11.38
N THR A 347 -1.19 -25.51 12.11
CA THR A 347 -0.49 -24.52 12.95
C THR A 347 0.01 -23.36 12.11
N LEU A 348 0.66 -23.64 10.98
CA LEU A 348 1.18 -22.60 10.10
C LEU A 348 0.06 -21.78 9.44
N ALA A 349 -1.05 -22.42 9.05
CA ALA A 349 -2.19 -21.78 8.40
C ALA A 349 -3.07 -20.98 9.38
N ASP A 350 -3.47 -21.55 10.52
CA ASP A 350 -4.37 -20.93 11.49
C ASP A 350 -3.75 -19.68 12.14
N PHE A 351 -2.43 -19.65 12.27
CA PHE A 351 -1.69 -18.49 12.77
C PHE A 351 -1.11 -17.61 11.64
N GLN A 352 -1.24 -18.03 10.38
CA GLN A 352 -0.77 -17.33 9.18
C GLN A 352 0.74 -17.03 9.19
N VAL A 353 1.52 -17.97 9.72
CA VAL A 353 2.98 -17.88 9.88
C VAL A 353 3.72 -18.84 8.95
N GLY A 354 3.01 -19.41 7.97
CA GLY A 354 3.55 -20.34 6.97
C GLY A 354 4.13 -19.67 5.73
N THR A 355 3.97 -20.36 4.59
CA THR A 355 4.25 -19.80 3.26
C THR A 355 2.98 -19.18 2.66
N ASN A 356 3.13 -18.32 1.64
CA ASN A 356 2.02 -17.75 0.90
C ASN A 356 1.44 -18.76 -0.11
N ALA A 357 0.13 -19.01 -0.02
CA ALA A 357 -0.56 -20.01 -0.85
C ALA A 357 -0.79 -19.55 -2.29
N LEU A 358 -0.82 -18.24 -2.51
CA LEU A 358 -1.05 -17.57 -3.79
C LEU A 358 0.13 -16.66 -4.14
N ALA A 359 0.35 -16.43 -5.44
CA ALA A 359 1.14 -15.29 -5.86
C ALA A 359 0.34 -14.01 -5.54
N CYS A 360 0.96 -13.01 -4.94
CA CYS A 360 0.27 -11.81 -4.47
C CYS A 360 1.14 -10.58 -4.65
N THR A 361 0.50 -9.43 -4.65
CA THR A 361 1.15 -8.13 -4.44
C THR A 361 1.27 -7.84 -2.94
N ILE A 362 2.31 -7.10 -2.57
CA ILE A 362 2.50 -6.53 -1.24
C ILE A 362 2.61 -5.01 -1.32
N ASP A 363 2.21 -4.32 -0.27
CA ASP A 363 2.34 -2.86 -0.13
C ASP A 363 3.80 -2.39 -0.26
N GLY A 364 4.71 -2.92 0.55
CA GLY A 364 6.12 -2.57 0.52
C GLY A 364 7.05 -3.75 0.73
N ALA A 365 8.22 -3.74 0.07
CA ALA A 365 9.16 -4.85 0.10
C ALA A 365 9.78 -5.07 1.49
N LYS A 366 9.96 -4.00 2.26
CA LYS A 366 10.41 -4.06 3.67
C LYS A 366 9.26 -4.42 4.63
N ARG A 367 8.17 -3.66 4.55
CA ARG A 367 6.98 -3.72 5.39
C ARG A 367 5.79 -3.09 4.66
N ASP A 368 4.55 -3.38 5.02
CA ASP A 368 4.08 -4.41 5.97
C ASP A 368 3.99 -5.81 5.34
N ARG A 369 4.36 -5.92 4.06
CA ARG A 369 4.34 -7.15 3.27
C ARG A 369 2.94 -7.79 3.23
N ALA A 370 1.91 -6.95 3.21
CA ALA A 370 0.52 -7.34 3.18
C ALA A 370 -0.15 -6.92 1.87
N CYS A 371 -1.19 -7.66 1.48
CA CYS A 371 -1.99 -7.34 0.33
C CYS A 371 -3.08 -6.34 0.74
N PHE A 372 -3.04 -5.13 0.17
CA PHE A 372 -4.06 -4.11 0.35
C PHE A 372 -4.81 -3.86 -0.97
N GLY A 373 -6.13 -3.71 -0.89
CA GLY A 373 -6.97 -3.38 -2.05
C GLY A 373 -6.67 -2.00 -2.64
N GLY A 374 -6.31 -1.02 -1.80
CA GLY A 374 -5.90 0.32 -2.22
C GLY A 374 -4.57 0.33 -2.96
N ASP A 375 -3.57 -0.41 -2.48
CA ASP A 375 -2.28 -0.56 -3.14
C ASP A 375 -2.38 -1.31 -4.47
N LEU A 376 -3.24 -2.33 -4.54
CA LEU A 376 -3.49 -3.09 -5.76
C LEU A 376 -4.08 -2.21 -6.87
N TYR A 377 -4.87 -1.18 -6.53
CA TYR A 377 -5.39 -0.21 -7.51
C TYR A 377 -4.27 0.52 -8.26
N VAL A 378 -3.18 0.87 -7.59
CA VAL A 378 -2.01 1.49 -8.21
C VAL A 378 -1.11 0.43 -8.84
N MET A 379 -0.67 -0.53 -8.03
CA MET A 379 0.34 -1.52 -8.44
C MET A 379 -0.18 -2.42 -9.56
N GLY A 380 -1.46 -2.79 -9.56
CA GLY A 380 -2.03 -3.63 -10.61
C GLY A 380 -1.88 -3.00 -12.01
N GLN A 381 -2.03 -1.68 -12.10
CA GLN A 381 -1.78 -0.94 -13.34
C GLN A 381 -0.29 -0.90 -13.66
N SER A 382 0.58 -0.68 -12.68
CA SER A 382 2.04 -0.68 -12.89
C SER A 382 2.55 -2.02 -13.40
N ILE A 383 2.09 -3.14 -12.83
CA ILE A 383 2.40 -4.51 -13.30
C ILE A 383 1.99 -4.68 -14.76
N ALA A 384 0.79 -4.22 -15.14
CA ALA A 384 0.28 -4.33 -16.50
C ALA A 384 1.11 -3.54 -17.53
N HIS A 385 1.90 -2.56 -17.10
CA HIS A 385 2.76 -1.73 -17.94
C HIS A 385 4.27 -2.02 -17.76
N SER A 386 4.64 -3.03 -16.97
CA SER A 386 6.05 -3.40 -16.73
C SER A 386 6.28 -4.92 -16.77
N SER A 387 6.02 -5.63 -15.68
CA SER A 387 6.41 -7.03 -15.47
C SER A 387 5.43 -8.05 -16.03
N MET A 388 4.16 -7.68 -16.22
CA MET A 388 3.07 -8.60 -16.56
C MET A 388 2.90 -9.79 -15.60
N ALA A 389 3.29 -9.64 -14.33
CA ALA A 389 3.04 -10.61 -13.27
C ALA A 389 1.54 -10.67 -12.90
N PHE A 390 0.68 -10.97 -13.89
CA PHE A 390 -0.77 -10.99 -13.77
C PHE A 390 -1.27 -12.06 -12.80
N GLU A 391 -0.50 -13.13 -12.59
CA GLU A 391 -0.76 -14.14 -11.56
C GLU A 391 -0.74 -13.55 -10.15
N ALA A 392 0.10 -12.55 -9.88
CA ALA A 392 0.13 -11.88 -8.59
C ALA A 392 -1.10 -10.99 -8.38
N ILE A 393 -1.58 -10.32 -9.44
CA ILE A 393 -2.84 -9.58 -9.39
C ILE A 393 -4.01 -10.55 -9.18
N ALA A 394 -4.08 -11.64 -9.93
CA ALA A 394 -5.14 -12.63 -9.84
C ALA A 394 -5.22 -13.27 -8.45
N GLY A 395 -4.07 -13.61 -7.86
CA GLY A 395 -4.00 -14.16 -6.50
C GLY A 395 -4.31 -13.12 -5.42
N SER A 396 -3.91 -11.85 -5.58
CA SER A 396 -4.39 -10.76 -4.70
C SER A 396 -5.91 -10.61 -4.76
N ILE A 397 -6.51 -10.64 -5.95
CA ILE A 397 -7.96 -10.59 -6.13
C ILE A 397 -8.63 -11.78 -5.43
N GLU A 398 -8.13 -13.00 -5.63
CA GLU A 398 -8.65 -14.20 -4.97
C GLU A 398 -8.55 -14.13 -3.45
N LEU A 399 -7.39 -13.74 -2.93
CA LEU A 399 -7.15 -13.63 -1.49
C LEU A 399 -8.15 -12.65 -0.85
N LEU A 400 -8.24 -11.43 -1.37
CA LEU A 400 -9.09 -10.39 -0.80
C LEU A 400 -10.58 -10.70 -0.98
N THR A 401 -10.99 -11.16 -2.17
CA THR A 401 -12.41 -11.40 -2.45
C THR A 401 -12.98 -12.63 -1.73
N SER A 402 -12.13 -13.59 -1.34
CA SER A 402 -12.55 -14.72 -0.52
C SER A 402 -12.98 -14.30 0.90
N HIS A 403 -12.44 -13.19 1.42
CA HIS A 403 -12.72 -12.67 2.76
C HIS A 403 -13.94 -11.74 2.77
N GLN A 404 -15.12 -12.23 2.40
CA GLN A 404 -16.35 -11.44 2.39
C GLN A 404 -17.26 -11.79 3.59
N THR A 405 -17.77 -10.78 4.30
CA THR A 405 -18.75 -10.99 5.38
C THR A 405 -20.12 -11.41 4.81
N LYS A 406 -20.97 -12.01 5.65
CA LYS A 406 -22.34 -12.38 5.22
C LYS A 406 -23.17 -11.18 4.73
N GLU A 407 -22.93 -10.00 5.29
CA GLU A 407 -23.60 -8.76 4.90
C GLU A 407 -23.13 -8.27 3.52
N GLY A 408 -21.99 -8.76 3.02
CA GLY A 408 -21.42 -8.40 1.72
C GLY A 408 -20.21 -7.46 1.77
N TYR A 409 -19.70 -7.10 2.96
CA TYR A 409 -18.50 -6.29 3.04
C TYR A 409 -17.28 -7.11 2.63
N LEU A 410 -16.52 -6.59 1.66
CA LEU A 410 -15.41 -7.27 1.04
C LEU A 410 -14.10 -6.99 1.78
N GLY A 411 -13.31 -8.05 2.00
CA GLY A 411 -11.97 -7.95 2.52
C GLY A 411 -11.10 -7.07 1.63
N ASN A 412 -10.29 -6.24 2.27
CA ASN A 412 -9.47 -5.22 1.60
C ASN A 412 -8.06 -5.09 2.18
N LEU A 413 -7.72 -5.98 3.12
CA LEU A 413 -6.41 -6.14 3.73
C LEU A 413 -6.22 -7.62 4.07
N CYS A 414 -5.12 -8.25 3.65
CA CYS A 414 -4.73 -9.56 4.16
C CYS A 414 -3.21 -9.67 4.24
N PRO A 415 -2.64 -10.28 5.30
CA PRO A 415 -1.26 -10.76 5.20
C PRO A 415 -1.20 -11.83 4.10
N ILE A 416 -0.12 -11.89 3.33
CA ILE A 416 -0.05 -12.75 2.14
C ILE A 416 -0.01 -14.26 2.44
N GLN A 417 0.20 -14.64 3.71
CA GLN A 417 0.07 -16.03 4.18
C GLN A 417 -1.32 -16.39 4.69
N ALA A 418 -2.27 -15.44 4.65
CA ALA A 418 -3.66 -15.80 4.88
C ALA A 418 -4.09 -16.86 3.85
N PRO A 419 -4.75 -17.94 4.28
CA PRO A 419 -5.35 -18.88 3.34
C PRO A 419 -6.51 -18.19 2.61
N VAL A 420 -6.88 -18.72 1.44
CA VAL A 420 -8.16 -18.39 0.81
C VAL A 420 -9.27 -18.82 1.77
N HIS A 421 -10.17 -17.90 2.10
CA HIS A 421 -11.28 -18.21 2.99
C HIS A 421 -12.32 -19.06 2.24
N ASP A 422 -12.72 -20.18 2.81
CA ASP A 422 -13.60 -21.17 2.17
C ASP A 422 -15.09 -20.76 2.15
N GLY A 423 -15.43 -19.67 2.84
CA GLY A 423 -16.79 -19.14 2.97
C GLY A 423 -17.59 -19.77 4.13
N VAL A 424 -16.98 -20.68 4.91
CA VAL A 424 -17.58 -21.25 6.11
C VAL A 424 -17.29 -20.35 7.29
N GLY A 425 -18.34 -19.84 7.95
CA GLY A 425 -18.20 -18.93 9.09
C GLY A 425 -17.90 -17.48 8.68
N GLU A 426 -17.49 -16.65 9.64
CA GLU A 426 -17.11 -15.27 9.40
C GLU A 426 -15.61 -15.15 9.13
N PRO A 427 -15.18 -14.37 8.12
CA PRO A 427 -13.76 -14.12 7.91
C PRO A 427 -13.12 -13.39 9.11
N PRO A 428 -11.79 -13.54 9.28
CA PRO A 428 -11.05 -12.82 10.31
C PRO A 428 -11.28 -11.29 10.28
N THR A 429 -11.47 -10.69 11.45
CA THR A 429 -11.81 -9.25 11.57
C THR A 429 -10.71 -8.31 11.08
N TYR A 430 -9.44 -8.73 11.03
CA TYR A 430 -8.35 -7.89 10.51
C TYR A 430 -8.54 -7.52 9.04
N ALA A 431 -9.37 -8.27 8.29
CA ALA A 431 -9.44 -8.15 6.83
C ALA A 431 -10.10 -6.86 6.32
N PHE A 432 -10.57 -6.04 7.25
CA PHE A 432 -11.46 -4.91 6.99
C PHE A 432 -10.86 -3.62 7.51
N TYR A 433 -10.10 -2.94 6.64
CA TYR A 433 -9.44 -1.67 6.94
C TYR A 433 -10.31 -0.46 6.59
N SER A 434 -10.79 -0.39 5.35
CA SER A 434 -11.60 0.74 4.88
C SER A 434 -12.52 0.36 3.73
N LEU A 435 -13.74 0.91 3.72
CA LEU A 435 -14.68 0.70 2.63
C LEU A 435 -14.17 1.32 1.32
N SER A 436 -13.39 2.41 1.38
CA SER A 436 -12.79 2.98 0.18
C SER A 436 -11.81 2.01 -0.48
N TYR A 437 -11.02 1.26 0.29
CA TYR A 437 -10.08 0.27 -0.24
C TYR A 437 -10.81 -0.92 -0.87
N ALA A 438 -11.93 -1.36 -0.28
CA ALA A 438 -12.79 -2.38 -0.89
C ALA A 438 -13.40 -1.91 -2.22
N LEU A 439 -13.75 -0.62 -2.32
CA LEU A 439 -14.31 -0.04 -3.55
C LEU A 439 -13.24 0.17 -4.63
N LEU A 440 -12.03 0.61 -4.26
CA LEU A 440 -10.89 0.69 -5.18
C LEU A 440 -10.46 -0.69 -5.71
N LEU A 441 -10.63 -1.75 -4.92
CA LEU A 441 -10.43 -3.13 -5.39
C LEU A 441 -11.36 -3.48 -6.57
N VAL A 442 -12.59 -2.94 -6.61
CA VAL A 442 -13.50 -3.14 -7.76
C VAL A 442 -12.92 -2.51 -9.03
N ALA A 443 -12.34 -1.32 -8.91
CA ALA A 443 -11.66 -0.64 -10.01
C ALA A 443 -10.40 -1.41 -10.46
N ALA A 444 -9.60 -1.91 -9.51
CA ALA A 444 -8.43 -2.75 -9.80
C ALA A 444 -8.81 -4.02 -10.57
N ILE A 445 -9.94 -4.66 -10.21
CA ILE A 445 -10.46 -5.86 -10.92
C ILE A 445 -10.92 -5.51 -12.34
N ARG A 446 -11.57 -4.35 -12.55
CA ARG A 446 -11.90 -3.84 -13.89
C ARG A 446 -10.63 -3.71 -14.72
N ASP A 447 -9.60 -3.05 -14.20
CA ASP A 447 -8.37 -2.79 -14.95
C ASP A 447 -7.61 -4.08 -15.25
N TYR A 448 -7.53 -4.99 -14.29
CA TYR A 448 -7.01 -6.34 -14.50
C TYR A 448 -7.74 -7.05 -15.65
N TRP A 449 -9.07 -7.04 -15.66
CA TRP A 449 -9.86 -7.68 -16.72
C TRP A 449 -9.67 -6.98 -18.07
N LEU A 450 -9.54 -5.66 -18.11
CA LEU A 450 -9.23 -4.92 -19.34
C LEU A 450 -7.86 -5.32 -19.91
N HIS A 451 -6.85 -5.48 -19.06
CA HIS A 451 -5.50 -5.85 -19.49
C HIS A 451 -5.35 -7.33 -19.87
N THR A 452 -6.09 -8.24 -19.23
CA THR A 452 -5.90 -9.69 -19.40
C THR A 452 -6.99 -10.37 -20.22
N GLY A 453 -8.21 -9.84 -20.21
CA GLY A 453 -9.38 -10.55 -20.71
C GLY A 453 -9.75 -11.80 -19.90
N ASP A 454 -9.21 -11.98 -18.68
CA ASP A 454 -9.46 -13.16 -17.85
C ASP A 454 -10.91 -13.23 -17.36
N GLU A 455 -11.72 -13.97 -18.11
CA GLU A 455 -13.12 -14.24 -17.80
C GLU A 455 -13.31 -15.15 -16.59
N GLU A 456 -12.34 -16.02 -16.26
CA GLU A 456 -12.43 -16.93 -15.13
C GLU A 456 -12.37 -16.17 -13.82
N THR A 457 -11.34 -15.33 -13.64
CA THR A 457 -11.23 -14.46 -12.47
C THR A 457 -12.40 -13.49 -12.37
N ARG A 458 -12.84 -12.90 -13.49
CA ARG A 458 -14.03 -12.02 -13.52
C ARG A 458 -15.26 -12.76 -12.99
N LEU A 459 -15.58 -13.94 -13.54
CA LEU A 459 -16.76 -14.70 -13.15
C LEU A 459 -16.70 -15.13 -11.68
N ARG A 460 -15.53 -15.57 -11.22
CA ARG A 460 -15.30 -16.04 -9.85
C ARG A 460 -15.57 -14.96 -8.81
N CYS A 461 -15.16 -13.71 -9.06
CA CYS A 461 -15.34 -12.62 -8.09
C CYS A 461 -16.63 -11.80 -8.29
N TYR A 462 -17.29 -11.84 -9.46
CA TYR A 462 -18.39 -10.93 -9.80
C TYR A 462 -19.51 -10.86 -8.74
N SER A 463 -19.95 -12.02 -8.23
CA SER A 463 -21.02 -12.07 -7.21
C SER A 463 -20.59 -11.40 -5.89
N ALA A 464 -19.30 -11.51 -5.52
CA ALA A 464 -18.77 -10.82 -4.35
C ALA A 464 -18.78 -9.31 -4.56
N LEU A 465 -18.46 -8.83 -5.76
CA LEU A 465 -18.53 -7.40 -6.10
C LEU A 465 -19.97 -6.88 -6.03
N GLU A 466 -20.95 -7.61 -6.57
CA GLU A 466 -22.37 -7.21 -6.47
C GLU A 466 -22.84 -7.09 -5.01
N LYS A 467 -22.43 -8.03 -4.14
CA LYS A 467 -22.72 -7.96 -2.71
C LYS A 467 -22.08 -6.76 -2.04
N LEU A 468 -20.85 -6.39 -2.41
CA LEU A 468 -20.20 -5.17 -1.92
C LEU A 468 -20.95 -3.91 -2.36
N MET A 469 -21.39 -3.84 -3.62
CA MET A 469 -22.17 -2.70 -4.11
C MET A 469 -23.51 -2.56 -3.36
N ALA A 470 -24.17 -3.69 -3.09
CA ALA A 470 -25.38 -3.71 -2.27
C ALA A 470 -25.09 -3.34 -0.80
N TYR A 471 -23.93 -3.74 -0.26
CA TYR A 471 -23.49 -3.33 1.07
C TYR A 471 -23.34 -1.80 1.16
N ALA A 472 -22.61 -1.19 0.23
CA ALA A 472 -22.42 0.26 0.19
C ALA A 472 -23.75 1.02 -0.02
N GLU A 473 -24.66 0.49 -0.83
CA GLU A 473 -25.98 1.09 -1.07
C GLU A 473 -26.82 1.23 0.21
N ARG A 474 -26.70 0.30 1.18
CA ARG A 474 -27.39 0.39 2.48
C ARG A 474 -26.89 1.54 3.36
N HIS A 475 -25.71 2.07 3.06
CA HIS A 475 -25.11 3.20 3.77
C HIS A 475 -25.36 4.54 3.07
N ILE A 476 -26.18 4.57 2.00
CA ILE A 476 -26.58 5.84 1.37
C ILE A 476 -27.48 6.62 2.32
N ASN A 477 -27.04 7.81 2.69
CA ASN A 477 -27.79 8.78 3.45
C ASN A 477 -27.57 10.18 2.84
N GLN A 478 -28.65 10.95 2.68
CA GLN A 478 -28.61 12.23 1.97
C GLN A 478 -28.07 12.14 0.53
N GLY A 479 -28.15 10.96 -0.09
CA GLY A 479 -27.71 10.73 -1.48
C GLY A 479 -26.22 10.42 -1.65
N VAL A 480 -25.45 10.36 -0.56
CA VAL A 480 -24.03 9.93 -0.53
C VAL A 480 -23.86 8.79 0.47
N VAL A 481 -22.79 8.00 0.36
CA VAL A 481 -22.47 6.95 1.32
C VAL A 481 -21.87 7.55 2.59
N ILE A 482 -22.45 7.21 3.74
CA ILE A 482 -22.00 7.63 5.08
C ILE A 482 -21.87 6.39 5.97
N VAL A 483 -20.68 6.17 6.52
CA VAL A 483 -20.34 4.96 7.29
C VAL A 483 -19.76 5.33 8.66
N PRO A 484 -19.80 4.42 9.65
CA PRO A 484 -19.11 4.63 10.93
C PRO A 484 -17.59 4.73 10.76
N PRO A 485 -16.87 5.35 11.72
CA PRO A 485 -15.42 5.55 11.68
C PRO A 485 -14.59 4.29 11.35
N SER A 486 -15.04 3.12 11.80
CA SER A 486 -14.39 1.84 11.54
C SER A 486 -14.36 1.41 10.06
N LEU A 487 -15.14 2.06 9.21
CA LEU A 487 -15.21 1.79 7.77
C LEU A 487 -14.69 2.98 6.93
N SER A 488 -14.30 4.08 7.56
CA SER A 488 -13.88 5.32 6.90
C SER A 488 -12.43 5.71 7.19
N MET A 489 -11.57 4.73 7.52
CA MET A 489 -10.12 4.95 7.60
C MET A 489 -9.58 5.48 6.26
N HIS A 490 -8.73 6.50 6.34
CA HIS A 490 -8.00 7.04 5.19
C HIS A 490 -6.62 6.37 5.09
N TRP A 491 -5.96 6.45 3.93
CA TRP A 491 -4.60 5.90 3.74
C TRP A 491 -3.55 6.49 4.70
N PHE A 492 -3.83 7.66 5.29
CA PHE A 492 -2.98 8.31 6.27
C PHE A 492 -3.57 8.15 7.69
N PRO A 493 -3.22 7.07 8.42
CA PRO A 493 -3.87 6.74 9.68
C PRO A 493 -3.64 7.77 10.80
N LEU A 494 -2.58 8.58 10.73
CA LEU A 494 -2.32 9.66 11.69
C LEU A 494 -3.37 10.79 11.61
N GLY A 495 -4.05 10.94 10.48
CA GLY A 495 -5.22 11.81 10.35
C GLY A 495 -6.49 11.20 10.95
N GLY A 496 -6.49 9.89 11.21
CA GLY A 496 -7.63 9.15 11.73
C GLY A 496 -8.67 8.80 10.66
N PRO A 497 -9.85 8.31 11.08
CA PRO A 497 -10.97 8.10 10.18
C PRO A 497 -11.62 9.43 9.80
N VAL A 498 -12.23 9.47 8.61
CA VAL A 498 -13.09 10.59 8.21
C VAL A 498 -14.46 10.44 8.88
N PHE A 499 -14.89 11.44 9.63
CA PHE A 499 -16.16 11.39 10.37
C PHE A 499 -17.32 11.88 9.49
N GLY A 500 -18.35 11.05 9.35
CA GLY A 500 -19.54 11.40 8.57
C GLY A 500 -19.37 11.20 7.07
N ALA A 501 -19.87 12.13 6.26
CA ALA A 501 -19.82 12.02 4.80
C ALA A 501 -18.38 12.28 4.29
N SER A 502 -17.75 11.24 3.74
CA SER A 502 -16.39 11.30 3.19
C SER A 502 -16.43 11.39 1.66
N SER A 503 -15.79 12.42 1.10
CA SER A 503 -15.68 12.55 -0.36
C SER A 503 -14.74 11.49 -0.96
N ALA A 504 -13.66 11.10 -0.27
CA ALA A 504 -12.77 10.01 -0.69
C ALA A 504 -13.53 8.69 -0.90
N LEU A 505 -14.36 8.30 0.07
CA LEU A 505 -15.18 7.10 0.00
C LEU A 505 -16.18 7.17 -1.16
N ASN A 506 -16.81 8.33 -1.34
CA ASN A 506 -17.82 8.52 -2.39
C ASN A 506 -17.21 8.58 -3.79
N ASN A 507 -16.00 9.11 -3.96
CA ASN A 507 -15.24 8.97 -5.20
C ASN A 507 -15.00 7.49 -5.52
N GLY A 508 -14.51 6.72 -4.54
CA GLY A 508 -14.31 5.27 -4.70
C GLY A 508 -15.60 4.53 -5.05
N TYR A 509 -16.73 4.90 -4.43
CA TYR A 509 -18.03 4.27 -4.74
C TYR A 509 -18.50 4.61 -6.16
N TYR A 510 -18.32 5.86 -6.59
CA TYR A 510 -18.63 6.29 -7.94
C TYR A 510 -17.79 5.52 -8.98
N GLU A 511 -16.48 5.39 -8.75
CA GLU A 511 -15.62 4.63 -9.65
C GLU A 511 -15.99 3.14 -9.66
N ALA A 512 -16.28 2.55 -8.49
CA ALA A 512 -16.71 1.15 -8.40
C ALA A 512 -18.02 0.91 -9.18
N LEU A 513 -18.97 1.86 -9.17
CA LEU A 513 -20.17 1.78 -10.01
C LEU A 513 -19.82 1.81 -11.50
N GLN A 514 -18.89 2.68 -11.93
CA GLN A 514 -18.40 2.70 -13.32
C GLN A 514 -17.69 1.39 -13.70
N ALA A 515 -16.89 0.83 -12.80
CA ALA A 515 -16.25 -0.47 -12.98
C ALA A 515 -17.28 -1.61 -13.14
N MET A 516 -18.35 -1.60 -12.34
CA MET A 516 -19.42 -2.60 -12.45
C MET A 516 -20.20 -2.51 -13.77
N VAL A 517 -20.32 -1.31 -14.37
CA VAL A 517 -20.90 -1.15 -15.72
C VAL A 517 -20.05 -1.87 -16.77
N ILE A 518 -18.73 -1.79 -16.65
CA ILE A 518 -17.78 -2.44 -17.56
C ILE A 518 -17.77 -3.96 -17.35
N LEU A 519 -17.74 -4.41 -16.09
CA LEU A 519 -17.68 -5.84 -15.72
C LEU A 519 -19.00 -6.60 -15.96
N ALA A 520 -20.14 -5.91 -15.97
CA ALA A 520 -21.44 -6.51 -16.22
C ALA A 520 -21.59 -6.99 -17.68
N LYS A 521 -22.31 -8.09 -17.88
CA LYS A 521 -22.74 -8.55 -19.23
C LYS A 521 -24.21 -8.24 -19.53
N ASP A 522 -25.06 -8.34 -18.50
CA ASP A 522 -26.50 -8.07 -18.62
C ASP A 522 -26.77 -6.56 -18.81
N PRO A 523 -27.46 -6.14 -19.91
CA PRO A 523 -27.85 -4.75 -20.13
C PRO A 523 -28.68 -4.13 -19.01
N VAL A 524 -29.54 -4.90 -18.33
CA VAL A 524 -30.38 -4.41 -17.22
C VAL A 524 -29.52 -4.07 -16.01
N VAL A 525 -28.53 -4.92 -15.70
CA VAL A 525 -27.57 -4.70 -14.61
C VAL A 525 -26.66 -3.50 -14.93
N LYS A 526 -26.18 -3.39 -16.18
CA LYS A 526 -25.44 -2.19 -16.64
C LYS A 526 -26.25 -0.91 -16.41
N GLN A 527 -27.51 -0.90 -16.86
CA GLN A 527 -28.37 0.27 -16.71
C GLN A 527 -28.67 0.60 -15.24
N LYS A 528 -28.76 -0.40 -14.36
CA LYS A 528 -28.88 -0.18 -12.91
C LYS A 528 -27.68 0.60 -12.37
N PHE A 529 -26.46 0.11 -12.60
CA PHE A 529 -25.25 0.75 -12.10
C PHE A 529 -25.02 2.14 -12.73
N GLN A 530 -25.34 2.33 -14.02
CA GLN A 530 -25.30 3.64 -14.68
C GLN A 530 -26.23 4.66 -13.99
N ARG A 531 -27.48 4.27 -13.67
CA ARG A 531 -28.41 5.16 -12.96
C ARG A 531 -27.93 5.49 -11.55
N GLN A 532 -27.37 4.51 -10.84
CA GLN A 532 -26.80 4.73 -9.50
C GLN A 532 -25.62 5.71 -9.57
N ALA A 533 -24.70 5.52 -10.52
CA ALA A 533 -23.56 6.41 -10.72
C ALA A 533 -24.00 7.85 -11.04
N HIS A 534 -24.98 8.02 -11.95
CA HIS A 534 -25.50 9.35 -12.31
C HIS A 534 -26.09 10.09 -11.10
N ARG A 535 -26.93 9.41 -10.31
CA ARG A 535 -27.51 9.99 -9.08
C ARG A 535 -26.44 10.36 -8.06
N LEU A 536 -25.45 9.48 -7.88
CA LEU A 536 -24.34 9.72 -6.96
C LEU A 536 -23.49 10.92 -7.39
N LYS A 537 -23.16 11.07 -8.68
CA LYS A 537 -22.43 12.22 -9.22
C LYS A 537 -23.10 13.54 -8.82
N THR A 538 -24.41 13.66 -9.02
CA THR A 538 -25.17 14.85 -8.62
C THR A 538 -25.08 15.11 -7.11
N SER A 539 -25.23 14.07 -6.29
CA SER A 539 -25.15 14.19 -4.83
C SER A 539 -23.75 14.56 -4.34
N ILE A 540 -22.70 13.97 -4.91
CA ILE A 540 -21.29 14.25 -4.61
C ILE A 540 -20.98 15.73 -4.82
N ILE A 541 -21.29 16.26 -6.01
CA ILE A 541 -21.02 17.66 -6.36
C ILE A 541 -21.73 18.58 -5.37
N ARG A 542 -23.02 18.31 -5.07
CA ARG A 542 -23.79 19.09 -4.10
C ARG A 542 -23.23 19.02 -2.68
N HIS A 543 -22.64 17.89 -2.28
CA HIS A 543 -22.16 17.69 -0.91
C HIS A 543 -20.78 18.30 -0.69
N PHE A 544 -19.86 18.15 -1.63
CA PHE A 544 -18.44 18.34 -1.37
C PHE A 544 -17.78 19.47 -2.19
N TYR A 545 -18.39 19.90 -3.29
CA TYR A 545 -17.77 20.87 -4.19
C TYR A 545 -18.28 22.29 -3.99
N ASP A 546 -17.36 23.24 -3.80
CA ASP A 546 -17.61 24.67 -3.87
C ASP A 546 -17.15 25.21 -5.24
N PRO A 547 -18.08 25.59 -6.14
CA PRO A 547 -17.72 26.08 -7.47
C PRO A 547 -17.06 27.46 -7.47
N SER A 548 -17.18 28.25 -6.39
CA SER A 548 -16.61 29.60 -6.34
C SER A 548 -15.11 29.62 -6.06
N THR A 549 -14.61 28.57 -5.41
CA THR A 549 -13.21 28.40 -4.99
C THR A 549 -12.58 27.14 -5.58
N SER A 550 -13.33 26.33 -6.33
CA SER A 550 -12.95 24.98 -6.76
C SER A 550 -12.49 24.06 -5.62
N ILE A 551 -12.91 24.33 -4.38
CA ILE A 551 -12.55 23.47 -3.26
C ILE A 551 -13.44 22.23 -3.27
N TYR A 552 -12.80 21.08 -3.14
CA TYR A 552 -13.46 19.79 -2.99
C TYR A 552 -13.15 19.25 -1.59
N GLN A 553 -14.09 19.42 -0.67
CA GLN A 553 -13.88 19.18 0.75
C GLN A 553 -13.76 17.68 1.05
N LEU A 554 -12.84 17.30 1.95
CA LEU A 554 -12.69 15.93 2.44
C LEU A 554 -13.95 15.47 3.21
N ASP A 555 -14.39 16.32 4.13
CA ASP A 555 -15.67 16.26 4.83
C ASP A 555 -16.05 17.66 5.34
N ARG A 556 -17.32 17.85 5.72
CA ARG A 556 -17.86 19.17 6.10
C ARG A 556 -17.54 19.60 7.54
N SER A 557 -16.98 18.71 8.36
CA SER A 557 -16.56 19.04 9.73
C SER A 557 -15.15 19.65 9.78
N LEU A 558 -14.36 19.46 8.73
CA LEU A 558 -13.06 20.09 8.54
C LEU A 558 -13.19 21.52 7.98
N PRO A 559 -12.12 22.35 8.09
CA PRO A 559 -12.15 23.70 7.56
C PRO A 559 -12.50 23.74 6.07
N SER A 560 -13.44 24.61 5.69
CA SER A 560 -13.98 24.69 4.32
C SER A 560 -12.98 25.16 3.27
N SER A 561 -11.83 25.69 3.68
CA SER A 561 -10.72 26.07 2.80
C SER A 561 -9.68 24.96 2.60
N GLY A 562 -9.88 23.80 3.24
CA GLY A 562 -8.91 22.71 3.25
C GLY A 562 -8.84 21.95 1.93
N ILE A 563 -7.64 21.49 1.58
CA ILE A 563 -7.33 20.75 0.35
C ILE A 563 -6.74 19.40 0.73
N CYS A 564 -7.35 18.34 0.22
CA CYS A 564 -6.83 16.99 0.20
C CYS A 564 -6.48 16.64 -1.26
N GLN A 565 -5.18 16.51 -1.54
CA GLN A 565 -4.64 16.49 -2.91
C GLN A 565 -5.21 15.34 -3.73
N ASP A 566 -5.14 14.11 -3.20
CA ASP A 566 -5.62 12.88 -3.83
C ASP A 566 -7.13 12.89 -4.04
N VAL A 567 -7.89 13.35 -3.05
CA VAL A 567 -9.35 13.32 -3.11
C VAL A 567 -9.89 14.28 -4.18
N LYS A 568 -9.33 15.49 -4.29
CA LYS A 568 -9.65 16.40 -5.39
C LYS A 568 -9.17 15.86 -6.73
N ALA A 569 -7.95 15.32 -6.78
CA ALA A 569 -7.38 14.79 -8.01
C ALA A 569 -8.17 13.60 -8.57
N HIS A 570 -8.54 12.65 -7.71
CA HIS A 570 -9.40 11.52 -8.07
C HIS A 570 -10.78 11.99 -8.56
N ALA A 571 -11.36 13.02 -7.94
CA ALA A 571 -12.61 13.58 -8.44
C ALA A 571 -12.47 14.21 -9.84
N ILE A 572 -11.30 14.77 -10.18
CA ILE A 572 -11.00 15.27 -11.53
C ILE A 572 -10.89 14.12 -12.53
N THR A 573 -10.15 13.05 -12.21
CA THR A 573 -9.98 11.90 -13.12
C THR A 573 -11.29 11.16 -13.38
N LEU A 574 -12.23 11.21 -12.43
CA LEU A 574 -13.59 10.66 -12.54
C LEU A 574 -14.59 11.59 -13.26
N ASP A 575 -14.13 12.74 -13.78
CA ASP A 575 -14.96 13.78 -14.40
C ASP A 575 -16.09 14.29 -13.47
N LEU A 576 -15.86 14.33 -12.16
CA LEU A 576 -16.83 14.87 -11.19
C LEU A 576 -16.77 16.39 -11.11
N LEU A 577 -15.61 17.00 -11.40
CA LEU A 577 -15.36 18.42 -11.22
C LEU A 577 -15.12 19.12 -12.57
N PRO A 578 -15.69 20.32 -12.79
CA PRO A 578 -15.41 21.12 -13.99
C PRO A 578 -13.97 21.67 -13.98
N ARG A 579 -13.50 22.17 -15.14
CA ARG A 579 -12.20 22.85 -15.24
C ARG A 579 -12.22 24.18 -14.46
N HIS A 580 -11.21 24.42 -13.63
CA HIS A 580 -11.02 25.67 -12.90
C HIS A 580 -9.56 26.15 -12.93
N ALA A 581 -9.34 27.47 -12.86
CA ALA A 581 -8.01 28.07 -12.93
C ALA A 581 -7.10 27.61 -11.76
N ASP A 582 -7.68 27.51 -10.56
CA ASP A 582 -6.96 27.14 -9.33
C ASP A 582 -6.59 25.66 -9.24
N ASP A 583 -7.06 24.81 -10.16
CA ASP A 583 -6.82 23.36 -10.07
C ASP A 583 -5.32 23.04 -10.10
N ILE A 584 -4.51 23.76 -10.88
CA ILE A 584 -3.06 23.56 -10.90
C ILE A 584 -2.47 23.86 -9.53
N GLU A 585 -2.84 24.98 -8.90
CA GLU A 585 -2.34 25.35 -7.57
C GLU A 585 -2.74 24.29 -6.54
N HIS A 586 -3.99 23.84 -6.59
CA HIS A 586 -4.51 22.82 -5.68
C HIS A 586 -3.83 21.46 -5.86
N LEU A 587 -3.49 21.07 -7.09
CA LEU A 587 -2.85 19.80 -7.39
C LEU A 587 -1.33 19.84 -7.16
N THR A 588 -0.70 20.99 -7.39
CA THR A 588 0.78 21.11 -7.40
C THR A 588 1.35 21.81 -6.18
N ASP A 589 0.60 22.54 -5.35
CA ASP A 589 1.15 23.30 -4.19
C ASP A 589 2.48 24.02 -4.56
N PRO A 590 2.47 24.92 -5.55
CA PRO A 590 3.70 25.44 -6.18
C PRO A 590 4.57 26.25 -5.21
N ASN A 591 4.00 26.67 -4.07
CA ASN A 591 4.68 27.45 -3.03
C ASN A 591 5.44 26.57 -2.02
N SER A 592 5.40 25.25 -2.18
CA SER A 592 6.11 24.28 -1.35
C SER A 592 7.24 23.61 -2.14
N ALA A 593 8.29 23.17 -1.45
CA ALA A 593 9.37 22.40 -2.07
C ALA A 593 8.85 21.06 -2.63
N LEU A 594 8.07 20.33 -1.83
CA LEU A 594 7.29 19.16 -2.24
C LEU A 594 5.81 19.36 -1.90
N PRO A 595 4.88 18.85 -2.74
CA PRO A 595 3.46 19.05 -2.55
C PRO A 595 2.97 18.35 -1.28
N ARG A 596 2.30 19.11 -0.42
CA ARG A 596 1.66 18.53 0.77
C ARG A 596 0.35 17.86 0.39
N ALA A 597 0.15 16.63 0.88
CA ALA A 597 -1.07 15.85 0.64
C ALA A 597 -2.30 16.50 1.30
N PHE A 598 -2.11 17.12 2.47
CA PHE A 598 -3.16 17.81 3.23
C PHE A 598 -2.73 19.27 3.50
N ARG A 599 -3.64 20.22 3.25
CA ARG A 599 -3.41 21.66 3.48
C ARG A 599 -4.67 22.35 4.00
N GLY A 600 -4.55 23.12 5.07
CA GLY A 600 -5.67 23.79 5.72
C GLY A 600 -6.68 22.86 6.41
N LEU A 601 -6.35 21.59 6.69
CA LEU A 601 -7.24 20.57 7.27
C LEU A 601 -6.98 20.30 8.77
N GLY A 602 -6.23 21.16 9.45
CA GLY A 602 -6.01 21.07 10.89
C GLY A 602 -5.11 19.89 11.26
N HIS A 603 -5.66 18.90 11.97
CA HIS A 603 -4.86 17.76 12.46
C HIS A 603 -4.25 16.90 11.34
N TRP A 604 -4.89 16.86 10.16
CA TRP A 604 -4.38 16.16 8.98
C TRP A 604 -3.05 16.75 8.45
N ASP A 605 -2.80 18.05 8.66
CA ASP A 605 -1.65 18.74 8.08
C ASP A 605 -0.43 18.77 8.99
N VAL A 606 -0.57 18.34 10.26
CA VAL A 606 0.47 18.50 11.29
C VAL A 606 1.77 17.81 10.87
N ALA A 607 1.66 16.62 10.26
CA ALA A 607 2.80 15.85 9.77
C ALA A 607 3.45 16.44 8.52
N LYS A 608 2.78 17.37 7.81
CA LYS A 608 3.23 17.99 6.55
C LYS A 608 3.71 16.96 5.52
N VAL A 609 3.06 15.81 5.45
CA VAL A 609 3.48 14.70 4.60
C VAL A 609 3.36 15.06 3.11
N SER A 610 4.42 14.77 2.35
CA SER A 610 4.36 14.66 0.89
C SER A 610 4.23 13.18 0.55
N SER A 611 3.15 12.81 -0.15
CA SER A 611 2.83 11.41 -0.44
C SER A 611 2.85 11.17 -1.95
N PRO A 612 3.68 10.23 -2.46
CA PRO A 612 3.65 9.83 -3.86
C PRO A 612 2.35 9.11 -4.22
N TYR A 613 1.70 8.41 -3.27
CA TYR A 613 0.35 7.90 -3.45
C TYR A 613 -0.62 9.03 -3.82
N ALA A 614 -0.61 10.11 -3.03
CA ALA A 614 -1.51 11.24 -3.28
C ALA A 614 -1.15 12.05 -4.53
N THR A 615 0.15 12.24 -4.75
CA THR A 615 0.66 12.96 -5.93
C THR A 615 0.40 12.19 -7.22
N GLY A 616 0.37 10.85 -7.20
CA GLY A 616 0.04 10.03 -8.35
C GLY A 616 -1.32 10.36 -8.95
N TYR A 617 -2.36 10.46 -8.11
CA TYR A 617 -3.67 10.95 -8.54
C TYR A 617 -3.58 12.36 -9.13
N ALA A 618 -2.80 13.26 -8.53
CA ALA A 618 -2.65 14.64 -9.02
C ALA A 618 -1.96 14.71 -10.39
N VAL A 619 -0.95 13.87 -10.63
CA VAL A 619 -0.30 13.71 -11.94
C VAL A 619 -1.30 13.20 -12.96
N GLU A 620 -2.09 12.18 -12.62
CA GLU A 620 -3.13 11.66 -13.52
C GLU A 620 -4.20 12.73 -13.83
N ALA A 621 -4.64 13.48 -12.82
CA ALA A 621 -5.60 14.58 -12.99
C ALA A 621 -5.07 15.66 -13.94
N LEU A 622 -3.78 16.01 -13.85
CA LEU A 622 -3.13 16.94 -14.78
C LEU A 622 -3.09 16.38 -16.20
N PHE A 623 -2.68 15.12 -16.38
CA PHE A 623 -2.68 14.49 -17.70
C PHE A 623 -4.08 14.39 -18.31
N SER A 624 -5.11 14.02 -17.52
CA SER A 624 -6.50 13.93 -17.97
C SER A 624 -7.08 15.28 -18.45
N ARG A 625 -6.37 16.37 -18.19
CA ARG A 625 -6.73 17.74 -18.60
C ARG A 625 -5.71 18.36 -19.55
N ASP A 626 -4.93 17.53 -20.23
CA ASP A 626 -3.95 17.95 -21.24
C ASP A 626 -2.84 18.85 -20.65
N ARG A 627 -2.58 18.77 -19.34
CA ARG A 627 -1.55 19.54 -18.63
C ARG A 627 -0.26 18.76 -18.50
N GLY A 628 0.24 18.26 -19.64
CA GLY A 628 1.40 17.37 -19.69
C GLY A 628 2.66 18.00 -19.10
N THR A 629 2.93 19.28 -19.37
CA THR A 629 4.10 19.97 -18.81
C THR A 629 4.03 20.08 -17.29
N GLU A 630 2.87 20.41 -16.71
CA GLU A 630 2.71 20.45 -15.26
C GLU A 630 2.79 19.06 -14.63
N ALA A 631 2.22 18.04 -15.30
CA ALA A 631 2.30 16.65 -14.85
C ALA A 631 3.74 16.16 -14.80
N VAL A 632 4.53 16.37 -15.87
CA VAL A 632 5.96 16.01 -15.91
C VAL A 632 6.75 16.74 -14.83
N LYS A 633 6.56 18.05 -14.65
CA LYS A 633 7.23 18.81 -13.59
C LYS A 633 6.88 18.28 -12.20
N LEU A 634 5.63 17.85 -11.98
CA LEU A 634 5.21 17.27 -10.72
C LEU A 634 5.85 15.89 -10.49
N ILE A 635 5.96 15.06 -11.53
CA ILE A 635 6.70 13.79 -11.49
C ILE A 635 8.16 14.04 -11.11
N GLU A 636 8.84 14.96 -11.80
CA GLU A 636 10.24 15.29 -11.52
C GLU A 636 10.44 15.82 -10.10
N ARG A 637 9.52 16.66 -9.61
CA ARG A 637 9.64 17.25 -8.28
C ARG A 637 9.49 16.21 -7.16
N VAL A 638 8.58 15.24 -7.30
CA VAL A 638 8.31 14.24 -6.25
C VAL A 638 9.18 12.98 -6.38
N TRP A 639 9.32 12.41 -7.57
CA TRP A 639 10.12 11.20 -7.78
C TRP A 639 11.58 11.50 -8.11
N GLY A 640 11.92 12.70 -8.58
CA GLY A 640 13.31 13.08 -8.88
C GLY A 640 14.26 12.94 -7.69
N PRO A 641 13.92 13.39 -6.47
CA PRO A 641 14.74 13.14 -5.28
C PRO A 641 14.94 11.64 -4.97
N MET A 642 13.99 10.77 -5.32
CA MET A 642 14.12 9.32 -5.15
C MET A 642 15.06 8.69 -6.18
N ALA A 643 15.16 9.30 -7.36
CA ALA A 643 15.96 8.86 -8.50
C ALA A 643 17.40 9.43 -8.50
N ASP A 644 17.78 10.23 -7.52
CA ASP A 644 19.15 10.73 -7.38
C ASP A 644 20.08 9.62 -6.89
N ILE A 645 20.76 8.96 -7.83
CA ILE A 645 21.70 7.85 -7.58
C ILE A 645 22.87 8.23 -6.64
N THR A 646 23.13 9.53 -6.45
CA THR A 646 24.19 10.00 -5.55
C THR A 646 23.69 10.19 -4.11
N GLY A 647 22.37 10.21 -3.92
CA GLY A 647 21.71 10.42 -2.65
C GLY A 647 21.95 9.28 -1.65
N PRO A 648 22.12 9.60 -0.36
CA PRO A 648 22.28 8.58 0.69
C PRO A 648 20.99 7.81 0.97
N ASN A 649 19.84 8.23 0.45
CA ASN A 649 18.58 7.51 0.57
C ASN A 649 18.14 6.84 -0.74
N TYR A 650 18.94 6.94 -1.81
CA TYR A 650 18.62 6.26 -3.07
C TYR A 650 18.44 4.76 -2.83
N SER A 651 17.26 4.23 -3.15
CA SER A 651 16.95 2.80 -2.98
C SER A 651 16.93 2.05 -4.32
N GLY A 652 17.03 2.76 -5.45
CA GLY A 652 16.66 2.21 -6.76
C GLY A 652 15.18 1.92 -6.87
N GLY A 653 14.33 2.64 -6.14
CA GLY A 653 12.88 2.48 -6.17
C GLY A 653 12.11 3.63 -5.56
N HIS A 654 10.79 3.47 -5.50
CA HIS A 654 9.85 4.52 -5.09
C HIS A 654 9.46 4.38 -3.62
N TRP A 655 9.37 5.51 -2.92
CA TRP A 655 9.25 5.54 -1.46
C TRP A 655 7.80 5.72 -1.01
N GLU A 656 7.45 5.21 0.16
CA GLU A 656 6.12 5.26 0.77
C GLU A 656 5.66 6.71 1.01
N ALA A 657 6.52 7.53 1.62
CA ALA A 657 6.22 8.91 2.01
C ALA A 657 7.49 9.75 2.18
N MET A 658 7.34 11.07 2.11
CA MET A 658 8.45 12.02 2.20
C MET A 658 8.15 13.19 3.14
N LYS A 659 9.21 13.76 3.72
CA LYS A 659 9.19 15.09 4.34
C LYS A 659 9.19 16.17 3.24
N PRO A 660 8.77 17.42 3.54
CA PRO A 660 8.80 18.51 2.57
C PRO A 660 10.18 18.83 1.98
N ASP A 661 11.27 18.40 2.62
CA ASP A 661 12.66 18.63 2.17
C ASP A 661 13.18 17.57 1.18
N GLY A 662 12.37 16.56 0.84
CA GLY A 662 12.76 15.50 -0.08
C GLY A 662 13.43 14.28 0.56
N THR A 663 13.55 14.24 1.90
CA THR A 663 14.02 13.04 2.62
C THR A 663 12.85 12.10 2.98
N PRO A 664 13.11 10.80 3.25
CA PRO A 664 12.10 9.88 3.75
C PRO A 664 11.38 10.43 4.99
N HIS A 665 10.09 10.11 5.15
CA HIS A 665 9.26 10.64 6.24
C HIS A 665 9.84 10.33 7.64
N SER A 666 10.44 9.15 7.78
CA SER A 666 11.02 8.60 8.99
C SER A 666 12.01 7.49 8.65
N HIS A 667 12.84 7.06 9.61
CA HIS A 667 13.79 5.96 9.41
C HIS A 667 13.13 4.62 9.04
N ASP A 668 11.87 4.40 9.45
CA ASP A 668 11.09 3.18 9.19
C ASP A 668 10.23 3.28 7.91
N THR A 669 10.24 4.40 7.19
CA THR A 669 9.55 4.60 5.90
C THR A 669 10.02 3.56 4.88
N SER A 670 9.12 2.86 4.19
CA SER A 670 9.53 1.93 3.13
C SER A 670 10.03 2.67 1.89
N LEU A 671 11.22 2.34 1.40
CA LEU A 671 11.83 2.95 0.20
C LEU A 671 11.62 2.11 -1.08
N MET A 672 10.83 1.04 -0.97
CA MET A 672 10.35 0.19 -2.06
C MET A 672 8.87 -0.08 -1.82
N HIS A 673 8.00 0.87 -2.19
CA HIS A 673 6.57 0.82 -1.87
C HIS A 673 5.69 0.92 -3.13
N GLY A 674 4.80 -0.05 -3.29
CA GLY A 674 3.99 -0.29 -4.47
C GLY A 674 3.03 0.83 -4.83
N TRP A 675 2.43 1.48 -3.82
CA TRP A 675 1.48 2.57 -4.02
C TRP A 675 2.08 3.84 -4.63
N SER A 676 3.41 3.89 -4.78
CA SER A 676 4.18 5.02 -5.30
C SER A 676 4.57 4.82 -6.76
N THR A 677 4.26 3.66 -7.34
CA THR A 677 4.69 3.25 -8.69
C THR A 677 3.90 3.89 -9.83
N TRP A 678 3.07 4.90 -9.55
CA TRP A 678 2.27 5.64 -10.53
C TRP A 678 3.01 6.00 -11.84
N PRO A 679 4.26 6.50 -11.84
CA PRO A 679 4.95 6.83 -13.09
C PRO A 679 5.08 5.65 -14.07
N VAL A 680 5.13 4.41 -13.56
CA VAL A 680 5.28 3.19 -14.37
C VAL A 680 4.09 3.00 -15.31
N SER A 681 2.87 3.30 -14.85
CA SER A 681 1.65 3.21 -15.66
C SER A 681 1.29 4.54 -16.32
N LEU A 682 1.42 5.67 -15.61
CA LEU A 682 0.99 6.98 -16.13
C LEU A 682 1.81 7.43 -17.34
N MET A 683 3.11 7.17 -17.39
CA MET A 683 3.94 7.61 -18.51
C MET A 683 3.59 6.86 -19.82
N PRO A 684 3.52 5.51 -19.85
CA PRO A 684 2.95 4.79 -21.00
C PRO A 684 1.52 5.21 -21.36
N ARG A 685 0.64 5.37 -20.35
CA ARG A 685 -0.78 5.68 -20.57
C ARG A 685 -1.02 7.06 -21.17
N TYR A 686 -0.26 8.06 -20.75
CA TYR A 686 -0.50 9.45 -21.12
C TYR A 686 0.57 10.03 -22.05
N LEU A 687 1.86 9.75 -21.86
CA LEU A 687 2.90 10.29 -22.75
C LEU A 687 2.99 9.51 -24.07
N ALA A 688 2.85 8.18 -24.02
CA ALA A 688 2.72 7.35 -25.22
C ALA A 688 1.26 7.19 -25.66
N GLY A 689 0.30 7.46 -24.77
CA GLY A 689 -1.13 7.45 -25.07
C GLY A 689 -1.79 6.07 -25.08
N LEU A 690 -1.14 5.02 -24.56
CA LEU A 690 -1.58 3.63 -24.69
C LEU A 690 -2.55 3.21 -23.57
N GLN A 691 -3.80 2.88 -23.91
CA GLN A 691 -4.77 2.31 -22.96
C GLN A 691 -5.69 1.26 -23.60
N PRO A 692 -6.01 0.14 -22.93
CA PRO A 692 -6.96 -0.83 -23.46
C PRO A 692 -8.39 -0.27 -23.46
N ILE A 693 -9.13 -0.49 -24.55
CA ILE A 693 -10.55 -0.13 -24.68
C ILE A 693 -11.41 -1.38 -24.46
N GLU A 694 -11.01 -2.49 -25.09
CA GLU A 694 -11.65 -3.78 -24.93
C GLU A 694 -10.79 -4.76 -24.11
N PRO A 695 -11.43 -5.68 -23.36
CA PRO A 695 -10.74 -6.68 -22.57
C PRO A 695 -9.73 -7.50 -23.38
N GLY A 696 -8.54 -7.66 -22.80
CA GLY A 696 -7.42 -8.39 -23.38
C GLY A 696 -6.77 -7.66 -24.56
N TRP A 697 -6.79 -6.33 -24.57
CA TRP A 697 -6.20 -5.51 -25.62
C TRP A 697 -6.72 -5.80 -27.04
N ARG A 698 -7.96 -6.30 -27.19
CA ARG A 698 -8.58 -6.50 -28.52
C ARG A 698 -8.72 -5.19 -29.31
N SER A 699 -8.88 -4.09 -28.58
CA SER A 699 -8.69 -2.74 -29.10
C SER A 699 -8.12 -1.83 -28.02
N PHE A 700 -7.39 -0.80 -28.44
CA PHE A 700 -6.72 0.14 -27.55
C PHE A 700 -6.77 1.56 -28.12
N SER A 701 -6.67 2.58 -27.26
CA SER A 701 -6.52 3.97 -27.66
C SER A 701 -5.05 4.36 -27.78
N VAL A 702 -4.79 5.32 -28.67
CA VAL A 702 -3.53 6.06 -28.78
C VAL A 702 -3.87 7.55 -28.65
N ALA A 703 -3.69 8.09 -27.45
CA ALA A 703 -4.04 9.48 -27.10
C ALA A 703 -2.89 10.16 -26.31
N PRO A 704 -1.77 10.50 -26.98
CA PRO A 704 -0.62 11.08 -26.29
C PRO A 704 -0.88 12.53 -25.84
N VAL A 705 -0.45 12.85 -24.62
CA VAL A 705 -0.48 14.19 -24.03
C VAL A 705 0.92 14.81 -24.15
N LEU A 706 1.03 15.93 -24.87
CA LEU A 706 2.31 16.60 -25.06
C LEU A 706 2.78 17.29 -23.79
N ALA A 707 4.09 17.28 -23.57
CA ALA A 707 4.69 17.75 -22.32
C ALA A 707 6.03 18.47 -22.54
N GLY A 708 6.37 18.89 -23.77
CA GLY A 708 7.69 19.45 -24.11
C GLY A 708 8.78 18.39 -24.29
N LEU A 709 8.41 17.12 -24.48
CA LEU A 709 9.33 16.02 -24.77
C LEU A 709 9.50 15.89 -26.29
N LYS A 710 10.75 15.71 -26.75
CA LYS A 710 11.07 15.58 -28.18
C LYS A 710 10.82 14.18 -28.72
N GLU A 711 10.97 13.19 -27.86
CA GLU A 711 10.86 11.78 -28.20
C GLU A 711 10.19 11.02 -27.05
N VAL A 712 9.25 10.13 -27.37
CA VAL A 712 8.68 9.13 -26.46
C VAL A 712 8.66 7.78 -27.20
N LYS A 713 9.25 6.75 -26.59
CA LYS A 713 9.22 5.38 -27.08
C LYS A 713 8.68 4.47 -25.98
N CYS A 714 7.67 3.69 -26.32
CA CYS A 714 7.08 2.72 -25.40
C CYS A 714 6.78 1.43 -26.14
N THR A 715 7.13 0.30 -25.54
CA THR A 715 6.73 -1.02 -26.02
C THR A 715 6.11 -1.78 -24.87
N LEU A 716 4.84 -2.14 -25.00
CA LEU A 716 4.11 -2.92 -24.01
C LEU A 716 3.94 -4.34 -24.53
N ARG A 717 4.37 -5.33 -23.75
CA ARG A 717 3.91 -6.70 -23.95
C ARG A 717 2.49 -6.79 -23.39
N THR A 718 1.57 -7.32 -24.19
CA THR A 718 0.16 -7.50 -23.81
C THR A 718 -0.28 -8.93 -24.10
N VAL A 719 -1.44 -9.34 -23.59
CA VAL A 719 -2.01 -10.67 -23.90
C VAL A 719 -2.39 -10.83 -25.38
N ALA A 720 -2.56 -9.74 -26.13
CA ALA A 720 -2.82 -9.75 -27.57
C ALA A 720 -1.54 -9.72 -28.42
N GLY A 721 -0.37 -9.58 -27.80
CA GLY A 721 0.92 -9.40 -28.47
C GLY A 721 1.58 -8.06 -28.11
N ILE A 722 2.64 -7.71 -28.81
CA ILE A 722 3.41 -6.49 -28.55
C ILE A 722 2.69 -5.29 -29.17
N VAL A 723 2.42 -4.26 -28.36
CA VAL A 723 1.96 -2.95 -28.78
C VAL A 723 3.10 -1.95 -28.59
N GLY A 724 3.30 -1.02 -29.53
CA GLY A 724 4.40 -0.07 -29.45
C GLY A 724 4.07 1.30 -30.01
N ILE A 725 4.71 2.33 -29.45
CA ILE A 725 4.63 3.72 -29.87
C ILE A 725 6.05 4.28 -29.99
N GLU A 726 6.34 4.95 -31.10
CA GLU A 726 7.45 5.91 -31.21
C GLU A 726 6.85 7.25 -31.63
N LEU A 727 6.99 8.25 -30.77
CA LEU A 727 6.52 9.61 -31.01
C LEU A 727 7.74 10.53 -31.08
N ASP A 728 7.99 11.08 -32.26
CA ASP A 728 8.99 12.13 -32.50
C ASP A 728 8.26 13.44 -32.74
N ILE A 729 8.48 14.44 -31.89
CA ILE A 729 7.79 15.74 -31.99
C ILE A 729 8.79 16.89 -32.00
N ASP A 730 8.58 17.81 -32.94
CA ASP A 730 9.21 19.11 -32.99
C ASP A 730 8.14 20.19 -32.76
N GLU A 731 7.88 20.49 -31.48
CA GLU A 731 6.89 21.51 -31.09
C GLU A 731 7.26 22.92 -31.60
N ILE A 732 8.55 23.19 -31.87
CA ILE A 732 9.00 24.52 -32.32
C ILE A 732 8.58 24.75 -33.77
N HIS A 733 8.66 23.71 -34.60
CA HIS A 733 8.35 23.78 -36.02
C HIS A 733 6.98 23.18 -36.36
N GLY A 734 6.18 22.81 -35.35
CA GLY A 734 4.79 22.36 -35.51
C GLY A 734 4.63 21.06 -36.32
N HIS A 735 5.62 20.16 -36.29
CA HIS A 735 5.56 18.89 -37.02
C HIS A 735 6.03 17.72 -36.14
N GLY A 736 5.54 16.52 -36.44
CA GLY A 736 5.91 15.31 -35.72
C GLY A 736 5.60 14.05 -36.52
N VAL A 737 6.01 12.91 -35.96
CA VAL A 737 5.79 11.58 -36.51
C VAL A 737 5.39 10.65 -35.38
N LEU A 738 4.31 9.90 -35.59
CA LEU A 738 3.84 8.84 -34.71
C LEU A 738 3.95 7.51 -35.44
N LYS A 739 4.72 6.59 -34.88
CA LYS A 739 4.76 5.20 -35.32
C LYS A 739 4.01 4.34 -34.33
N ILE A 740 3.19 3.44 -34.84
CA ILE A 740 2.36 2.53 -34.04
C ILE A 740 2.65 1.10 -34.47
N LEU A 741 2.94 0.24 -33.50
CA LEU A 741 2.97 -1.20 -33.65
C LEU A 741 1.72 -1.78 -32.99
N ALA A 742 0.90 -2.47 -33.79
CA ALA A 742 -0.31 -3.13 -33.32
C ALA A 742 -0.35 -4.59 -33.86
N PRO A 743 -0.61 -5.60 -33.01
CA PRO A 743 -0.72 -7.00 -33.43
C PRO A 743 -1.82 -7.22 -34.47
N CYS A 744 -1.68 -8.26 -35.31
CA CYS A 744 -2.71 -8.63 -36.29
C CYS A 744 -4.08 -8.84 -35.64
N GLY A 745 -5.12 -8.18 -36.15
CA GLY A 745 -6.50 -8.31 -35.64
C GLY A 745 -6.82 -7.49 -34.40
N VAL A 746 -5.86 -6.69 -33.91
CA VAL A 746 -6.08 -5.69 -32.85
C VAL A 746 -6.31 -4.32 -33.49
N ARG A 747 -7.25 -3.53 -32.97
CA ARG A 747 -7.59 -2.19 -33.48
C ARG A 747 -7.07 -1.08 -32.57
N ALA A 748 -6.38 -0.10 -33.16
CA ALA A 748 -6.00 1.12 -32.48
C ALA A 748 -6.99 2.25 -32.81
N GLN A 749 -7.47 2.97 -31.80
CA GLN A 749 -8.27 4.19 -31.95
C GLN A 749 -7.41 5.40 -31.60
N LEU A 750 -7.22 6.31 -32.55
CA LEU A 750 -6.29 7.42 -32.44
C LEU A 750 -7.02 8.70 -32.06
N GLN A 751 -6.49 9.41 -31.08
CA GLN A 751 -6.93 10.73 -30.68
C GLN A 751 -5.75 11.69 -30.78
N SER A 752 -5.94 12.80 -31.52
CA SER A 752 -4.89 13.80 -31.67
C SER A 752 -4.62 14.50 -30.33
N PRO A 753 -3.34 14.84 -30.03
CA PRO A 753 -3.03 15.69 -28.91
C PRO A 753 -3.68 17.07 -29.03
N GLN A 754 -3.93 17.73 -27.89
CA GLN A 754 -4.49 19.08 -27.89
C GLN A 754 -3.63 20.04 -28.74
N GLY A 755 -4.25 20.72 -29.71
CA GLY A 755 -3.57 21.66 -30.62
C GLY A 755 -2.85 21.00 -31.80
N TRP A 756 -2.95 19.67 -31.96
CA TRP A 756 -2.30 18.91 -33.03
C TRP A 756 -3.29 18.06 -33.81
N VAL A 757 -2.88 17.61 -35.00
CA VAL A 757 -3.65 16.70 -35.85
C VAL A 757 -2.78 15.52 -36.24
N ILE A 758 -3.29 14.31 -36.04
CA ILE A 758 -2.71 13.09 -36.62
C ILE A 758 -3.26 12.94 -38.05
N HIS A 759 -2.38 12.86 -39.04
CA HIS A 759 -2.78 12.66 -40.43
C HIS A 759 -3.13 11.20 -40.70
N GLY A 760 -4.33 10.95 -41.23
CA GLY A 760 -4.78 9.62 -41.65
C GLY A 760 -6.11 9.22 -41.02
N SER A 761 -6.34 7.91 -40.95
CA SER A 761 -7.54 7.34 -40.31
C SER A 761 -7.43 7.42 -38.79
N GLN A 762 -8.54 7.74 -38.12
CA GLN A 762 -8.67 7.66 -36.66
C GLN A 762 -8.74 6.22 -36.13
N ILE A 763 -8.91 5.24 -37.02
CA ILE A 763 -8.87 3.82 -36.69
C ILE A 763 -7.79 3.16 -37.53
N LEU A 764 -6.89 2.44 -36.86
CA LEU A 764 -5.79 1.71 -37.49
C LEU A 764 -5.91 0.23 -37.16
N GLU A 765 -5.96 -0.59 -38.21
CA GLU A 765 -5.95 -2.05 -38.11
C GLU A 765 -4.53 -2.53 -37.87
N GLY A 766 -4.36 -3.42 -36.90
CA GLY A 766 -3.07 -4.01 -36.59
C GLY A 766 -2.62 -4.98 -37.67
N THR A 767 -1.37 -4.82 -38.10
CA THR A 767 -0.73 -5.60 -39.16
C THR A 767 0.47 -6.40 -38.67
N GLY A 768 0.82 -6.27 -37.39
CA GLY A 768 2.07 -6.81 -36.81
C GLY A 768 3.34 -6.06 -37.23
N LEU A 769 3.20 -4.97 -37.99
CA LEU A 769 4.30 -4.12 -38.45
C LEU A 769 4.11 -2.68 -37.96
N TRP A 770 5.21 -1.94 -37.87
CA TRP A 770 5.19 -0.50 -37.57
C TRP A 770 4.50 0.28 -38.71
N GLN A 771 3.54 1.11 -38.34
CA GLN A 771 2.81 2.00 -39.24
C GLN A 771 3.08 3.45 -38.85
N THR A 772 3.46 4.27 -39.82
CA THR A 772 3.89 5.66 -39.60
C THR A 772 2.82 6.66 -40.03
N LEU A 773 2.52 7.61 -39.15
CA LEU A 773 1.56 8.69 -39.35
C LEU A 773 2.27 10.02 -39.07
N GLY A 774 1.97 11.04 -39.88
CA GLY A 774 2.47 12.39 -39.63
C GLY A 774 1.61 13.13 -38.61
N LEU A 775 2.21 14.07 -37.89
CA LEU A 775 1.53 15.01 -37.02
C LEU A 775 1.87 16.44 -37.43
N SER A 776 0.89 17.33 -37.33
CA SER A 776 1.10 18.77 -37.49
C SER A 776 0.35 19.55 -36.43
N GLU A 777 0.90 20.67 -36.01
CA GLU A 777 0.18 21.64 -35.18
C GLU A 777 -1.01 22.22 -35.99
N VAL A 778 -2.13 22.48 -35.31
CA VAL A 778 -3.28 23.15 -35.92
C VAL A 778 -2.90 24.61 -36.21
N THR A 779 -2.58 24.91 -37.47
CA THR A 779 -2.32 26.31 -37.87
C THR A 779 -3.64 27.08 -37.92
N ASN A 780 -3.72 28.21 -37.21
CA ASN A 780 -4.87 29.14 -37.14
C ASN A 780 -5.16 29.89 -38.46
N ASN A 781 -5.23 29.19 -39.58
CA ASN A 781 -5.64 29.73 -40.89
C ASN A 781 -6.50 28.69 -41.62
N GLN A 782 -7.80 28.62 -41.27
CA GLN A 782 -8.96 28.48 -42.19
C GLN A 782 -10.22 27.77 -41.64
N ASP A 783 -10.28 27.31 -40.39
CA ASP A 783 -11.49 26.62 -39.87
C ASP A 783 -12.15 27.25 -38.63
N GLN A 784 -12.03 28.56 -38.45
CA GLN A 784 -12.83 29.31 -37.47
C GLN A 784 -14.29 29.57 -37.92
N ALA A 785 -14.77 28.87 -38.94
CA ALA A 785 -16.14 28.99 -39.45
C ALA A 785 -17.02 27.76 -39.22
N LEU A 786 -16.53 26.70 -38.55
CA LEU A 786 -17.29 25.45 -38.34
C LEU A 786 -17.44 24.99 -36.88
N GLU A 787 -16.87 25.69 -35.89
CA GLU A 787 -17.02 25.35 -34.46
C GLU A 787 -17.96 26.28 -33.65
N GLU A 788 -18.81 27.09 -34.30
CA GLU A 788 -19.88 27.85 -33.61
C GLU A 788 -21.31 27.32 -33.88
N THR A 789 -21.48 26.13 -34.45
CA THR A 789 -22.82 25.53 -34.65
C THR A 789 -22.92 24.06 -34.22
N THR A 790 -22.56 23.74 -32.97
CA THR A 790 -23.06 22.54 -32.27
C THR A 790 -23.01 22.72 -30.76
N LEU A 791 -23.75 23.71 -30.24
CA LEU A 791 -24.23 23.71 -28.86
C LEU A 791 -25.68 24.20 -28.89
N TYR A 792 -26.56 23.47 -28.19
CA TYR A 792 -28.04 23.53 -28.20
C TYR A 792 -28.77 22.60 -29.19
N GLU A 793 -28.64 21.29 -28.99
CA GLU A 793 -29.82 20.42 -29.15
C GLU A 793 -30.60 20.42 -27.83
N ALA A 794 -31.75 21.10 -27.83
CA ALA A 794 -32.76 20.99 -26.78
C ALA A 794 -33.82 19.98 -27.21
N ASP A 795 -34.13 19.06 -26.30
CA ASP A 795 -35.14 18.00 -26.35
C ASP A 795 -36.53 18.54 -26.79
N PRO A 796 -37.20 17.94 -27.81
CA PRO A 796 -38.51 18.37 -28.27
C PRO A 796 -39.62 17.64 -27.51
N SER A 797 -39.96 18.14 -26.32
CA SER A 797 -41.28 17.89 -25.74
C SER A 797 -41.70 19.02 -24.80
N GLU A 798 -43.00 19.35 -24.81
CA GLU A 798 -43.67 20.41 -24.04
C GLU A 798 -43.65 21.83 -24.65
N LEU A 799 -44.68 22.16 -25.44
CA LEU A 799 -45.73 23.10 -25.04
C LEU A 799 -46.52 23.60 -26.26
N SER A 800 -47.68 23.00 -26.47
CA SER A 800 -48.79 23.65 -27.18
C SER A 800 -49.42 24.71 -26.28
N ALA A 801 -49.83 25.82 -26.90
CA ALA A 801 -50.77 26.83 -26.42
C ALA A 801 -50.18 27.94 -25.51
N ARG A 802 -49.98 29.14 -26.07
CA ARG A 802 -51.03 30.18 -26.19
C ARG A 802 -50.45 31.46 -26.82
N SER A 803 -51.25 32.03 -27.71
CA SER A 803 -51.12 33.29 -28.44
C SER A 803 -51.41 34.53 -27.57
N HIS A 804 -50.94 35.70 -28.06
CA HIS A 804 -51.23 37.09 -27.64
C HIS A 804 -50.45 37.56 -26.38
N GLU A 805 -49.79 38.72 -26.30
CA GLU A 805 -49.99 40.02 -26.95
C GLU A 805 -48.75 40.94 -26.76
N GLN A 806 -48.78 42.11 -27.39
CA GLN A 806 -47.69 43.09 -27.60
C GLN A 806 -47.32 43.99 -26.39
N HIS A 807 -46.12 44.59 -26.52
CA HIS A 807 -45.76 45.99 -26.24
C HIS A 807 -45.08 46.43 -24.92
N GLU A 808 -43.94 47.13 -25.14
CA GLU A 808 -43.40 48.32 -24.44
C GLU A 808 -43.04 48.22 -22.95
N SER A 809 -42.19 49.04 -22.33
CA SER A 809 -41.09 49.95 -22.68
C SER A 809 -40.52 50.37 -21.31
N SER A 810 -39.20 50.59 -21.26
CA SER A 810 -38.46 51.24 -20.17
C SER A 810 -39.10 52.56 -19.67
N MET A 811 -39.11 52.81 -18.35
CA MET A 811 -38.57 54.05 -17.74
C MET A 811 -38.75 54.16 -16.21
N HIS A 812 -37.62 54.43 -15.55
CA HIS A 812 -37.38 55.37 -14.43
C HIS A 812 -38.04 55.23 -13.04
N SER A 813 -37.20 55.16 -12.00
CA SER A 813 -36.85 56.24 -11.03
C SER A 813 -36.24 55.58 -9.76
N LYS A 814 -35.20 56.01 -9.04
CA LYS A 814 -34.49 57.27 -8.74
C LYS A 814 -33.04 56.88 -8.37
N ILE A 815 -31.99 57.43 -9.00
CA ILE A 815 -31.22 58.59 -8.52
C ILE A 815 -30.86 58.49 -7.02
N ARG A 816 -29.59 58.14 -6.74
CA ARG A 816 -28.57 58.99 -6.07
C ARG A 816 -29.15 59.75 -4.86
N SER A 817 -28.68 59.57 -3.65
CA SER A 817 -27.29 59.70 -3.22
C SER A 817 -27.40 59.81 -1.70
N LEU A 818 -26.57 59.08 -0.96
CA LEU A 818 -25.73 59.60 0.13
C LEU A 818 -25.35 58.44 1.04
N LEU A 819 -24.08 58.04 0.89
CA LEU A 819 -23.12 57.87 1.98
C LEU A 819 -23.51 56.89 3.10
N SER A 820 -22.95 55.69 2.95
CA SER A 820 -21.93 55.13 3.87
C SER A 820 -21.89 55.65 5.31
N ARG A 821 -21.86 54.66 6.23
CA ARG A 821 -21.28 54.63 7.60
C ARG A 821 -22.28 54.80 8.74
N LEU A 822 -22.57 53.65 9.38
CA LEU A 822 -22.32 53.31 10.80
C LEU A 822 -23.25 52.13 11.14
N ALA A 823 -22.77 50.89 11.11
CA ALA A 823 -22.07 50.21 12.21
C ALA A 823 -22.96 49.93 13.43
N VAL A 824 -23.14 48.62 13.70
CA VAL A 824 -22.90 47.97 15.01
C VAL A 824 -24.10 47.75 15.97
N ILE A 825 -24.46 46.45 16.08
CA ILE A 825 -24.72 45.61 17.28
C ILE A 825 -26.15 45.31 17.77
N ARG A 826 -26.29 44.02 18.17
CA ARG A 826 -27.30 43.28 18.98
C ARG A 826 -28.51 42.76 18.20
N ALA A 827 -28.85 41.46 18.21
CA ALA A 827 -28.51 40.35 19.11
C ALA A 827 -28.35 39.04 18.33
#